data_AF-A0A9D5Q3P3-F1
#
_entry.id   AF-A0A9D5Q3P3-F1
#
_cell.length_a   1.000
_cell.length_b   1.000
_cell.length_c   1.000
_cell.angle_alpha   90.00
_cell.angle_beta   90.00
_cell.angle_gamma   90.00
#
_symmetry.space_group_name_H-M   'P 1'
#
loop_
_entity.id
_entity.type
_entity.pdbx_description
1 polymer ?
#
loop_
_entity_poly.entity_id
_entity_poly.type
_entity_poly.pdbx_seq_one_letter_code
_entity_poly.pdbx_strand_id
1 'polypeptide(L)'
;MKRLHLILLLLFIGSCTDWEASEPSDEETVNEVVMGGGEPPLSIDPESGIPFATTFQYPIVGLDRTSFGFGFGEPNVYFGGNQHLGADTLPGETPVGTPVYAPADGIVRITTNIMFSNYGADHTSNPEHEGCVMLLEHLLPNGQAITSLLGHLECETESYDPEAERGAPLVGTIVRAGQYIGHIDHYWHGTGYNTDWHHLHFGIRRGRFFATAYVRSLLAEYVRGYDVPMAFVRNADGTYHHDLWLDPVTFVEGHGDPVTFVNHNVLRHPSGTLLRDNDQNAWMVVSDTEIAPIDPETVQTDRYDVEHAVVMTDTERSCYFHTDPVKSLGETYLYRRPMTNTIVVAYEGPGARHDFLRWEVLESWGFMEADIQTDYLGTLWREWFYNPEPDRMLRPGTLVKGDTATEVSIVTWQQTRLPIQSGEVFEALGFDWDVIVSIPDEVLDDVAGPREDRTFGPGDLVTCPALPDCASGGSCGGSPDPGGTDPEPEPVCIPNQREDCVCPTGENGFKDCFMDGSGYGSCTCFETIPDLPTEGPPEPDPTTDPAPSERVSLYYDGGITGTYEIMAWWYREDGTARGWNTIPECMDEDPTDTLLYCELPIASGVTSFVFQVNRPDGSYWGDHSCWGGGCDAPLGELTLSLGDLEVPYVFEPNNAGAPYYNGYAPSVP
;
A
#
# COMPACT_ATOMS: atom_id res chain seq x y z
N MET A 1 37.70 -78.76 -25.29
CA MET A 1 37.50 -79.89 -26.23
C MET A 1 36.01 -80.05 -26.50
N LYS A 2 35.65 -80.27 -27.77
CA LYS A 2 34.31 -80.45 -28.37
C LYS A 2 33.63 -79.20 -28.94
N ARG A 3 33.58 -79.21 -30.29
CA ARG A 3 32.82 -78.38 -31.22
C ARG A 3 31.37 -78.88 -31.30
N LEU A 4 30.42 -77.99 -31.59
CA LEU A 4 29.13 -78.31 -32.23
C LEU A 4 28.71 -77.10 -33.12
N HIS A 5 28.88 -77.21 -34.44
CA HIS A 5 27.86 -77.13 -35.54
C HIS A 5 27.02 -75.82 -35.53
N LEU A 6 27.21 -74.83 -36.42
CA LEU A 6 27.02 -74.75 -37.89
C LEU A 6 25.57 -74.92 -38.37
N ILE A 7 24.88 -73.81 -38.66
CA ILE A 7 23.88 -73.57 -39.74
C ILE A 7 23.94 -72.04 -40.05
N LEU A 8 24.54 -71.56 -41.16
CA LEU A 8 23.94 -71.19 -42.48
C LEU A 8 22.72 -70.23 -42.38
N LEU A 9 22.49 -69.16 -43.15
CA LEU A 9 23.10 -68.50 -44.32
C LEU A 9 22.25 -67.21 -44.61
N LEU A 10 22.89 -66.12 -45.05
CA LEU A 10 22.40 -65.03 -45.95
C LEU A 10 21.27 -64.04 -45.57
N LEU A 11 21.61 -62.73 -45.48
CA LEU A 11 21.30 -61.64 -46.45
C LEU A 11 21.79 -60.27 -45.89
N PHE A 12 22.81 -59.64 -46.53
CA PHE A 12 22.80 -58.30 -47.20
C PHE A 12 22.14 -57.17 -46.37
N ILE A 13 22.76 -56.00 -46.08
CA ILE A 13 23.28 -54.93 -46.95
C ILE A 13 24.08 -53.95 -46.06
N GLY A 14 25.12 -53.27 -46.59
CA GLY A 14 25.37 -51.86 -46.23
C GLY A 14 26.76 -51.47 -45.71
N SER A 15 27.70 -51.31 -46.64
CA SER A 15 28.69 -50.22 -46.75
C SER A 15 29.57 -49.79 -45.57
N CYS A 16 30.88 -50.00 -45.73
CA CYS A 16 31.97 -49.23 -45.14
C CYS A 16 32.23 -47.92 -45.93
N THR A 17 32.52 -46.83 -45.23
CA THR A 17 33.37 -45.69 -45.65
C THR A 17 33.85 -45.04 -44.35
N ASP A 18 35.09 -45.25 -43.94
CA ASP A 18 36.29 -44.48 -44.30
C ASP A 18 36.32 -43.05 -43.75
N TRP A 19 37.07 -42.98 -42.65
CA TRP A 19 37.86 -41.91 -42.08
C TRP A 19 38.42 -40.89 -43.09
N GLU A 20 37.99 -39.64 -42.99
CA GLU A 20 38.74 -38.48 -43.45
C GLU A 20 38.78 -37.42 -42.33
N ALA A 21 39.98 -36.91 -42.08
CA ALA A 21 40.26 -35.84 -41.14
C ALA A 21 39.85 -34.50 -41.76
N SER A 22 39.07 -33.70 -41.03
CA SER A 22 38.79 -32.30 -41.36
C SER A 22 39.59 -31.36 -40.47
N GLU A 23 40.15 -30.34 -41.11
CA GLU A 23 40.92 -29.21 -40.59
C GLU A 23 40.14 -28.35 -39.56
N PRO A 24 40.83 -27.53 -38.74
CA PRO A 24 40.18 -26.73 -37.71
C PRO A 24 39.48 -25.52 -38.34
N SER A 25 38.16 -25.53 -38.36
CA SER A 25 37.35 -24.37 -38.69
C SER A 25 37.20 -23.47 -37.46
N ASP A 26 37.77 -22.28 -37.57
CA ASP A 26 37.23 -20.96 -37.20
C ASP A 26 36.36 -20.83 -35.94
N GLU A 27 36.87 -19.98 -35.05
CA GLU A 27 36.18 -19.12 -34.07
C GLU A 27 34.68 -19.37 -33.89
N GLU A 28 34.37 -20.13 -32.84
CA GLU A 28 33.03 -20.26 -32.26
C GLU A 28 32.64 -18.90 -31.64
N THR A 29 32.06 -18.03 -32.45
CA THR A 29 31.30 -16.88 -31.97
C THR A 29 30.21 -17.41 -31.05
N VAL A 30 30.25 -16.97 -29.80
CA VAL A 30 29.17 -17.15 -28.81
C VAL A 30 27.86 -16.79 -29.49
N ASN A 31 27.02 -17.80 -29.72
CA ASN A 31 25.66 -17.59 -30.21
C ASN A 31 24.93 -16.74 -29.17
N GLU A 32 24.77 -15.46 -29.50
CA GLU A 32 23.78 -14.60 -28.90
C GLU A 32 22.43 -15.31 -29.05
N VAL A 33 21.85 -15.73 -27.92
CA VAL A 33 20.51 -16.29 -27.89
C VAL A 33 19.57 -15.18 -28.35
N VAL A 34 19.27 -15.17 -29.65
CA VAL A 34 18.17 -14.41 -30.20
C VAL A 34 16.90 -15.01 -29.61
N MET A 35 16.43 -14.40 -28.52
CA MET A 35 15.07 -14.60 -27.98
C MET A 35 14.10 -14.32 -29.14
N GLY A 36 13.59 -15.39 -29.73
CA GLY A 36 12.71 -15.31 -30.89
C GLY A 36 11.33 -14.82 -30.48
N GLY A 37 10.85 -13.78 -31.15
CA GLY A 37 9.49 -13.26 -31.05
C GLY A 37 9.46 -11.87 -30.41
N GLY A 38 9.26 -10.85 -31.25
CA GLY A 38 9.12 -9.46 -30.81
C GLY A 38 7.84 -9.25 -30.04
N GLU A 39 7.89 -9.46 -28.72
CA GLU A 39 7.02 -8.74 -27.81
C GLU A 39 7.53 -7.30 -27.69
N PRO A 40 6.65 -6.29 -27.69
CA PRO A 40 7.05 -4.91 -27.41
C PRO A 40 7.79 -4.86 -26.06
N PRO A 41 8.71 -3.90 -25.84
CA PRO A 41 9.22 -3.68 -24.49
C PRO A 41 8.00 -3.56 -23.57
N LEU A 42 7.91 -4.46 -22.58
CA LEU A 42 6.92 -4.40 -21.51
C LEU A 42 7.23 -3.13 -20.70
N SER A 43 6.85 -1.98 -21.26
CA SER A 43 6.56 -0.75 -20.54
C SER A 43 5.26 -1.04 -19.80
N ILE A 44 5.37 -1.78 -18.70
CA ILE A 44 4.37 -1.73 -17.66
C ILE A 44 4.53 -0.32 -17.12
N ASP A 45 3.51 0.49 -17.36
CA ASP A 45 3.40 1.85 -16.85
C ASP A 45 3.94 1.90 -15.41
N PRO A 46 5.04 2.61 -15.12
CA PRO A 46 5.53 2.76 -13.75
C PRO A 46 4.49 3.41 -12.81
N GLU A 47 3.42 3.98 -13.35
CA GLU A 47 2.26 4.53 -12.64
C GLU A 47 1.07 3.57 -12.49
N SER A 48 1.16 2.31 -12.96
CA SER A 48 0.24 1.28 -12.47
C SER A 48 0.50 1.14 -10.97
N GLY A 49 -0.28 1.86 -10.15
CA GLY A 49 -0.01 2.12 -8.75
C GLY A 49 0.38 0.84 -8.03
N ILE A 50 1.67 0.72 -7.71
CA ILE A 50 2.16 -0.41 -6.91
C ILE A 50 1.35 -0.33 -5.62
N PRO A 51 0.53 -1.35 -5.30
CA PRO A 51 -0.27 -1.31 -4.10
C PRO A 51 0.66 -1.16 -2.90
N PHE A 52 0.21 -0.39 -1.91
CA PHE A 52 0.98 -0.25 -0.70
C PHE A 52 1.06 -1.61 0.00
N ALA A 53 2.28 -2.07 0.27
CA ALA A 53 2.55 -3.23 1.11
C ALA A 53 2.50 -2.77 2.56
N THR A 54 1.32 -2.88 3.14
CA THR A 54 1.01 -2.47 4.51
C THR A 54 1.59 -3.46 5.52
N THR A 55 1.63 -4.73 5.12
CA THR A 55 2.06 -5.85 5.94
C THR A 55 2.90 -6.83 5.11
N PHE A 56 3.72 -7.60 5.81
CA PHE A 56 4.52 -8.68 5.25
C PHE A 56 4.23 -9.98 5.99
N GLN A 57 4.37 -11.11 5.30
CA GLN A 57 4.26 -12.44 5.88
C GLN A 57 5.36 -13.34 5.32
N TYR A 58 5.58 -14.48 5.98
CA TYR A 58 6.44 -15.49 5.39
C TYR A 58 5.80 -16.03 4.10
N PRO A 59 6.57 -16.23 3.02
CA PRO A 59 6.03 -16.72 1.74
C PRO A 59 5.47 -18.15 1.77
N ILE A 60 5.49 -18.85 2.91
CA ILE A 60 4.97 -20.21 3.06
C ILE A 60 4.17 -20.26 4.36
N VAL A 61 2.95 -20.78 4.28
CA VAL A 61 2.03 -20.86 5.41
C VAL A 61 2.59 -21.75 6.51
N GLY A 62 2.59 -21.23 7.74
CA GLY A 62 3.00 -21.96 8.94
C GLY A 62 4.49 -21.99 9.22
N LEU A 63 5.32 -21.28 8.43
CA LEU A 63 6.72 -21.08 8.78
C LEU A 63 6.90 -20.01 9.86
N ASP A 64 7.97 -20.16 10.63
CA ASP A 64 8.44 -19.15 11.58
C ASP A 64 9.98 -18.97 11.47
N ARG A 65 10.57 -18.16 12.36
CA ARG A 65 12.02 -17.91 12.38
C ARG A 65 12.86 -19.20 12.49
N THR A 66 12.34 -20.26 13.10
CA THR A 66 13.05 -21.53 13.28
C THR A 66 13.06 -22.40 12.03
N SER A 67 12.20 -22.09 11.06
CA SER A 67 12.12 -22.75 9.76
C SER A 67 13.25 -22.40 8.81
N PHE A 68 14.12 -21.44 9.15
CA PHE A 68 15.24 -21.01 8.31
C PHE A 68 16.55 -21.64 8.77
N GLY A 69 17.17 -22.41 7.88
CA GLY A 69 18.40 -23.16 8.16
C GLY A 69 19.69 -22.41 7.85
N PHE A 70 19.63 -21.41 6.98
CA PHE A 70 20.79 -20.61 6.59
C PHE A 70 20.39 -19.13 6.50
N GLY A 71 20.90 -18.33 7.43
CA GLY A 71 20.40 -16.98 7.70
C GLY A 71 21.15 -15.87 6.98
N PHE A 72 20.59 -14.66 7.03
CA PHE A 72 21.18 -13.46 6.46
C PHE A 72 22.56 -13.15 7.05
N GLY A 73 23.53 -12.89 6.19
CA GLY A 73 24.92 -12.62 6.55
C GLY A 73 25.72 -13.86 6.98
N GLU A 74 25.13 -15.07 7.01
CA GLU A 74 25.89 -16.27 7.34
C GLU A 74 26.86 -16.64 6.20
N PRO A 75 28.13 -16.99 6.52
CA PRO A 75 29.11 -17.32 5.50
C PRO A 75 28.90 -18.74 4.97
N ASN A 76 28.95 -18.91 3.64
CA ASN A 76 28.86 -20.21 2.99
C ASN A 76 30.20 -20.60 2.35
N VAL A 77 30.84 -21.66 2.86
CA VAL A 77 32.13 -22.15 2.36
C VAL A 77 32.06 -22.67 0.92
N TYR A 78 30.90 -23.15 0.46
CA TYR A 78 30.72 -23.62 -0.92
C TYR A 78 30.70 -22.46 -1.93
N PHE A 79 30.37 -21.24 -1.46
CA PHE A 79 30.41 -20.01 -2.24
C PHE A 79 31.62 -19.14 -1.88
N GLY A 80 32.76 -19.77 -1.60
CA GLY A 80 34.02 -19.08 -1.35
C GLY A 80 34.08 -18.32 -0.02
N GLY A 81 33.16 -18.60 0.90
CA GLY A 81 33.03 -17.88 2.16
C GLY A 81 32.26 -16.56 2.04
N ASN A 82 31.59 -16.32 0.91
CA ASN A 82 30.67 -15.20 0.75
C ASN A 82 29.50 -15.32 1.74
N GLN A 83 28.90 -14.19 2.07
CA GLN A 83 27.81 -14.07 3.03
C GLN A 83 26.46 -14.00 2.33
N HIS A 84 25.47 -14.63 2.96
CA HIS A 84 24.14 -14.81 2.41
C HIS A 84 23.31 -13.51 2.41
N LEU A 85 22.60 -13.20 1.31
CA LEU A 85 21.77 -12.00 1.15
C LEU A 85 20.28 -12.23 1.45
N GLY A 86 19.91 -13.44 1.89
CA GLY A 86 18.55 -13.81 2.24
C GLY A 86 18.51 -14.80 3.40
N ALA A 87 17.44 -15.58 3.46
CA ALA A 87 17.27 -16.71 4.36
C ALA A 87 16.74 -17.92 3.58
N ASP A 88 17.36 -19.07 3.81
CA ASP A 88 16.97 -20.33 3.17
C ASP A 88 16.13 -21.15 4.15
N THR A 89 14.98 -21.63 3.71
CA THR A 89 14.15 -22.54 4.51
C THR A 89 14.82 -23.90 4.68
N LEU A 90 14.49 -24.62 5.74
CA LEU A 90 14.95 -25.99 5.95
C LEU A 90 14.31 -26.90 4.90
N PRO A 91 15.09 -27.70 4.14
CA PRO A 91 14.53 -28.61 3.13
C PRO A 91 13.45 -29.56 3.66
N GLY A 92 13.57 -29.99 4.92
CA GLY A 92 12.58 -30.87 5.55
C GLY A 92 11.23 -30.22 5.85
N GLU A 93 11.16 -28.89 5.85
CA GLU A 93 9.92 -28.12 6.09
C GLU A 93 9.29 -27.61 4.80
N THR A 94 10.08 -27.49 3.72
CA THR A 94 9.63 -26.97 2.43
C THR A 94 9.98 -27.94 1.30
N PRO A 95 9.37 -29.15 1.27
CA PRO A 95 9.58 -30.11 0.18
C PRO A 95 9.19 -29.52 -1.18
N VAL A 96 9.70 -30.13 -2.25
CA VAL A 96 9.30 -29.81 -3.63
C VAL A 96 7.77 -29.90 -3.77
N GLY A 97 7.18 -28.94 -4.46
CA GLY A 97 5.73 -28.78 -4.58
C GLY A 97 5.07 -28.07 -3.40
N THR A 98 5.83 -27.51 -2.45
CA THR A 98 5.27 -26.64 -1.40
C THR A 98 4.81 -25.33 -2.03
N PRO A 99 3.56 -24.89 -1.83
CA PRO A 99 3.07 -23.63 -2.38
C PRO A 99 3.75 -22.44 -1.72
N VAL A 100 4.06 -21.44 -2.53
CA VAL A 100 4.68 -20.17 -2.15
C VAL A 100 3.69 -19.06 -2.46
N TYR A 101 3.54 -18.14 -1.52
CA TYR A 101 2.60 -17.03 -1.54
C TYR A 101 3.36 -15.71 -1.52
N ALA A 102 2.77 -14.67 -2.11
CA ALA A 102 3.34 -13.34 -2.06
C ALA A 102 3.45 -12.88 -0.59
N PRO A 103 4.64 -12.43 -0.16
CA PRO A 103 4.85 -11.97 1.21
C PRO A 103 4.09 -10.67 1.51
N ALA A 104 3.76 -9.88 0.49
CA ALA A 104 3.00 -8.64 0.63
C ALA A 104 2.35 -8.26 -0.71
N ASP A 105 1.45 -7.29 -0.67
CA ASP A 105 0.92 -6.61 -1.86
C ASP A 105 2.06 -6.06 -2.72
N GLY A 106 2.02 -6.25 -4.04
CA GLY A 106 3.06 -5.76 -4.91
C GLY A 106 2.84 -6.04 -6.39
N ILE A 107 3.87 -5.77 -7.19
CA ILE A 107 3.90 -6.06 -8.62
C ILE A 107 5.08 -6.98 -8.97
N VAL A 108 4.81 -7.98 -9.80
CA VAL A 108 5.83 -8.91 -10.29
C VAL A 108 6.74 -8.19 -11.28
N ARG A 109 8.04 -8.14 -10.99
CA ARG A 109 9.06 -7.49 -11.84
C ARG A 109 9.96 -8.49 -12.57
N ILE A 110 10.18 -9.65 -11.95
CA ILE A 110 10.95 -10.74 -12.55
C ILE A 110 10.17 -12.02 -12.31
N THR A 111 9.95 -12.80 -13.37
CA THR A 111 9.62 -14.23 -13.32
C THR A 111 10.42 -14.88 -14.44
N THR A 112 11.50 -15.58 -14.12
CA THR A 112 12.41 -16.08 -15.15
C THR A 112 13.21 -17.31 -14.72
N ASN A 113 13.55 -18.14 -15.70
CA ASN A 113 14.46 -19.28 -15.59
C ASN A 113 15.93 -18.92 -15.91
N ILE A 114 16.24 -17.63 -16.13
CA ILE A 114 17.62 -17.21 -16.40
C ILE A 114 18.50 -17.62 -15.21
N MET A 115 19.59 -18.33 -15.51
CA MET A 115 20.57 -18.77 -14.53
C MET A 115 21.30 -17.58 -13.86
N PHE A 116 20.78 -17.11 -12.73
CA PHE A 116 21.43 -16.14 -11.85
C PHE A 116 22.16 -16.87 -10.72
N SER A 117 23.47 -16.98 -10.82
CA SER A 117 24.34 -17.35 -9.68
C SER A 117 23.81 -18.50 -8.80
N ASN A 118 23.22 -19.53 -9.44
CA ASN A 118 22.66 -20.75 -8.84
C ASN A 118 21.24 -20.66 -8.24
N TYR A 119 20.40 -19.69 -8.60
CA TYR A 119 18.97 -19.73 -8.23
C TYR A 119 18.13 -20.69 -9.07
N GLY A 120 18.54 -20.91 -10.32
CA GLY A 120 17.97 -21.95 -11.16
C GLY A 120 18.67 -23.29 -10.95
N ALA A 121 17.96 -24.38 -11.23
CA ALA A 121 18.60 -25.66 -11.49
C ALA A 121 19.60 -25.47 -12.64
N ASP A 122 20.87 -25.83 -12.41
CA ASP A 122 21.84 -25.85 -13.48
C ASP A 122 21.36 -26.84 -14.54
N HIS A 123 20.93 -26.33 -15.70
CA HIS A 123 20.40 -27.14 -16.81
C HIS A 123 21.39 -28.23 -17.24
N THR A 124 22.68 -28.02 -16.99
CA THR A 124 23.71 -29.03 -17.28
C THR A 124 23.72 -30.20 -16.28
N SER A 125 23.10 -30.01 -15.12
CA SER A 125 23.05 -30.93 -13.99
C SER A 125 21.73 -31.69 -13.92
N ASN A 126 20.62 -31.03 -14.24
CA ASN A 126 19.34 -31.68 -14.45
C ASN A 126 18.54 -30.97 -15.56
N PRO A 127 18.57 -31.47 -16.81
CA PRO A 127 17.89 -30.83 -17.93
C PRO A 127 16.35 -30.94 -17.87
N GLU A 128 15.81 -31.71 -16.92
CA GLU A 128 14.37 -31.88 -16.74
C GLU A 128 13.76 -30.81 -15.82
N HIS A 129 14.58 -30.00 -15.14
CA HIS A 129 14.11 -28.98 -14.19
C HIS A 129 14.72 -27.61 -14.48
N GLU A 130 13.88 -26.60 -14.50
CA GLU A 130 14.25 -25.20 -14.65
C GLU A 130 13.73 -24.47 -13.41
N GLY A 131 14.63 -24.23 -12.46
CA GLY A 131 14.30 -23.41 -11.30
C GLY A 131 14.11 -21.95 -11.74
N CYS A 132 13.00 -21.35 -11.31
CA CYS A 132 12.65 -19.96 -11.52
C CYS A 132 13.02 -19.10 -10.32
N VAL A 133 13.21 -17.82 -10.61
CA VAL A 133 13.29 -16.76 -9.61
C VAL A 133 12.17 -15.77 -9.83
N MET A 134 11.60 -15.29 -8.74
CA MET A 134 10.60 -14.23 -8.72
C MET A 134 11.11 -13.02 -7.96
N LEU A 135 10.88 -11.83 -8.51
CA LEU A 135 11.11 -10.56 -7.82
C LEU A 135 9.79 -9.79 -7.79
N LEU A 136 9.34 -9.44 -6.59
CA LEU A 136 8.17 -8.61 -6.36
C LEU A 136 8.65 -7.22 -5.92
N GLU A 137 8.12 -6.15 -6.50
CA GLU A 137 8.31 -4.79 -6.01
C GLU A 137 7.10 -4.37 -5.16
N HIS A 138 7.40 -3.76 -4.02
CA HIS A 138 6.44 -3.31 -3.03
C HIS A 138 6.67 -1.84 -2.73
N LEU A 139 5.61 -1.11 -2.39
CA LEU A 139 5.70 0.26 -1.90
C LEU A 139 5.24 0.29 -0.44
N LEU A 140 6.11 0.67 0.49
CA LEU A 140 5.73 0.81 1.90
C LEU A 140 4.87 2.07 2.11
N PRO A 141 4.05 2.14 3.18
CA PRO A 141 3.20 3.31 3.48
C PRO A 141 3.98 4.64 3.58
N ASN A 142 5.25 4.58 3.96
CA ASN A 142 6.13 5.75 4.02
C ASN A 142 6.70 6.17 2.63
N GLY A 143 6.21 5.56 1.54
CA GLY A 143 6.67 5.79 0.17
C GLY A 143 7.98 5.09 -0.21
N GLN A 144 8.61 4.37 0.73
CA GLN A 144 9.84 3.63 0.45
C GLN A 144 9.53 2.38 -0.38
N ALA A 145 10.18 2.23 -1.53
CA ALA A 145 10.11 1.01 -2.30
C ALA A 145 11.08 -0.05 -1.77
N ILE A 146 10.66 -1.31 -1.81
CA ILE A 146 11.49 -2.48 -1.55
C ILE A 146 11.15 -3.59 -2.56
N THR A 147 12.00 -4.60 -2.64
CA THR A 147 11.71 -5.79 -3.45
C THR A 147 11.91 -7.07 -2.66
N SER A 148 11.00 -8.03 -2.82
CA SER A 148 11.14 -9.40 -2.32
C SER A 148 11.69 -10.30 -3.41
N LEU A 149 12.76 -11.03 -3.11
CA LEU A 149 13.36 -12.04 -3.96
C LEU A 149 12.97 -13.43 -3.46
N LEU A 150 12.40 -14.25 -4.35
CA LEU A 150 11.99 -15.62 -4.08
C LEU A 150 12.66 -16.55 -5.09
N GLY A 151 13.63 -17.34 -4.63
CA GLY A 151 14.42 -18.25 -5.46
C GLY A 151 13.99 -19.71 -5.34
N HIS A 152 14.44 -20.53 -6.29
CA HIS A 152 14.19 -21.98 -6.33
C HIS A 152 12.71 -22.35 -6.50
N LEU A 153 11.97 -21.55 -7.27
CA LEU A 153 10.57 -21.82 -7.59
C LEU A 153 10.44 -22.69 -8.85
N GLU A 154 9.31 -23.36 -9.05
CA GLU A 154 9.02 -24.08 -10.29
C GLU A 154 8.70 -23.08 -11.41
N CYS A 155 9.37 -23.22 -12.56
CA CYS A 155 9.00 -22.48 -13.76
C CYS A 155 7.75 -23.08 -14.40
N GLU A 156 6.58 -22.79 -13.82
CA GLU A 156 5.34 -23.30 -14.37
C GLU A 156 5.01 -22.62 -15.71
N THR A 157 4.78 -23.43 -16.74
CA THR A 157 4.43 -22.98 -18.11
C THR A 157 2.92 -22.91 -18.34
N GLU A 158 2.13 -23.22 -17.32
CA GLU A 158 0.67 -23.18 -17.38
C GLU A 158 0.12 -21.76 -17.14
N SER A 159 -1.14 -21.55 -17.50
CA SER A 159 -1.85 -20.31 -17.18
C SER A 159 -1.93 -20.11 -15.67
N TYR A 160 -1.45 -18.97 -15.18
CA TYR A 160 -1.53 -18.58 -13.77
C TYR A 160 -2.97 -18.53 -13.25
N ASP A 161 -3.22 -19.26 -12.17
CA ASP A 161 -4.50 -19.40 -11.48
C ASP A 161 -4.24 -19.47 -9.97
N PRO A 162 -4.33 -18.34 -9.24
CA PRO A 162 -3.99 -18.28 -7.83
C PRO A 162 -4.98 -19.05 -6.94
N GLU A 163 -6.23 -19.26 -7.36
CA GLU A 163 -7.23 -20.01 -6.58
C GLU A 163 -6.99 -21.52 -6.65
N ALA A 164 -6.50 -21.98 -7.80
CA ALA A 164 -6.15 -23.39 -8.01
C ALA A 164 -4.71 -23.73 -7.62
N GLU A 165 -3.94 -22.75 -7.10
CA GLU A 165 -2.52 -22.86 -6.80
C GLU A 165 -1.73 -23.42 -7.99
N ARG A 166 -1.82 -22.74 -9.14
CA ARG A 166 -1.22 -23.21 -10.40
C ARG A 166 -0.67 -22.08 -11.26
N GLY A 167 0.37 -22.38 -12.03
CA GLY A 167 1.15 -21.44 -12.81
C GLY A 167 2.05 -20.54 -11.96
N ALA A 168 2.74 -19.62 -12.62
CA ALA A 168 3.44 -18.51 -11.98
C ALA A 168 2.95 -17.19 -12.61
N PRO A 169 2.79 -16.11 -11.84
CA PRO A 169 2.36 -14.83 -12.37
C PRO A 169 3.41 -14.27 -13.34
N LEU A 170 2.93 -13.60 -14.39
CA LEU A 170 3.78 -12.95 -15.38
C LEU A 170 4.31 -11.61 -14.85
N VAL A 171 5.37 -11.09 -15.47
CA VAL A 171 5.86 -9.75 -15.19
C VAL A 171 4.74 -8.72 -15.43
N GLY A 172 4.52 -7.83 -14.47
CA GLY A 172 3.45 -6.83 -14.46
C GLY A 172 2.18 -7.25 -13.72
N THR A 173 2.05 -8.51 -13.32
CA THR A 173 0.92 -8.95 -12.49
C THR A 173 0.97 -8.27 -11.11
N ILE A 174 -0.14 -7.63 -10.71
CA ILE A 174 -0.38 -7.19 -9.34
C ILE A 174 -0.74 -8.41 -8.51
N VAL A 175 -0.06 -8.62 -7.38
CA VAL A 175 -0.34 -9.70 -6.43
C VAL A 175 -0.72 -9.12 -5.08
N ARG A 176 -1.57 -9.84 -4.34
CA ARG A 176 -1.93 -9.51 -2.96
C ARG A 176 -1.13 -10.33 -1.96
N ALA A 177 -0.91 -9.81 -0.76
CA ALA A 177 -0.38 -10.57 0.36
C ALA A 177 -1.17 -11.88 0.52
N GLY A 178 -0.48 -13.02 0.60
CA GLY A 178 -1.13 -14.34 0.70
C GLY A 178 -1.65 -14.92 -0.59
N GLN A 179 -1.52 -14.23 -1.72
CA GLN A 179 -1.85 -14.80 -3.03
C GLN A 179 -0.77 -15.81 -3.45
N TYR A 180 -1.20 -16.98 -3.91
CA TYR A 180 -0.30 -18.01 -4.46
C TYR A 180 0.52 -17.46 -5.64
N ILE A 181 1.80 -17.78 -5.73
CA ILE A 181 2.71 -17.29 -6.79
C ILE A 181 3.62 -18.38 -7.39
N GLY A 182 3.68 -19.58 -6.83
CA GLY A 182 4.46 -20.68 -7.39
C GLY A 182 4.68 -21.82 -6.39
N HIS A 183 5.39 -22.86 -6.80
CA HIS A 183 5.84 -23.94 -5.93
C HIS A 183 7.34 -23.95 -5.73
N ILE A 184 7.83 -24.57 -4.65
CA ILE A 184 9.26 -24.92 -4.51
C ILE A 184 9.63 -26.01 -5.52
N ASP A 185 10.71 -25.80 -6.27
CA ASP A 185 11.26 -26.79 -7.20
C ASP A 185 12.50 -27.48 -6.63
N HIS A 186 12.96 -28.49 -7.35
CA HIS A 186 14.21 -29.17 -7.10
C HIS A 186 15.40 -28.22 -7.24
N TYR A 187 16.36 -28.36 -6.33
CA TYR A 187 17.64 -27.63 -6.40
C TYR A 187 18.81 -28.60 -6.20
N TRP A 188 19.25 -29.20 -7.31
CA TRP A 188 20.36 -30.15 -7.31
C TRP A 188 21.70 -29.43 -7.19
N HIS A 189 22.39 -29.60 -6.05
CA HIS A 189 23.69 -28.99 -5.79
C HIS A 189 24.79 -30.02 -5.41
N GLY A 190 26.05 -29.57 -5.44
CA GLY A 190 27.22 -30.35 -5.02
C GLY A 190 28.03 -30.94 -6.17
N THR A 191 29.26 -31.40 -5.87
CA THR A 191 30.26 -31.88 -6.85
C THR A 191 29.86 -33.14 -7.65
N GLY A 192 28.67 -33.70 -7.39
CA GLY A 192 28.09 -34.81 -8.16
C GLY A 192 26.58 -34.69 -8.38
N TYR A 193 25.98 -33.53 -8.10
CA TYR A 193 24.55 -33.24 -8.33
C TYR A 193 23.58 -34.32 -7.83
N ASN A 194 23.96 -35.01 -6.75
CA ASN A 194 23.23 -36.14 -6.20
C ASN A 194 22.44 -35.78 -4.95
N THR A 195 22.50 -34.52 -4.53
CA THR A 195 21.79 -34.00 -3.37
C THR A 195 20.85 -32.93 -3.87
N ASP A 196 19.55 -33.24 -3.81
CA ASP A 196 18.50 -32.25 -3.96
C ASP A 196 18.39 -31.48 -2.66
N TRP A 197 18.70 -30.20 -2.73
CA TRP A 197 18.62 -29.27 -1.61
C TRP A 197 17.49 -28.29 -1.88
N HIS A 198 16.29 -28.80 -2.20
CA HIS A 198 15.09 -27.97 -2.34
C HIS A 198 14.85 -27.13 -1.08
N HIS A 199 14.61 -25.84 -1.28
CA HIS A 199 14.28 -24.87 -0.24
C HIS A 199 13.73 -23.64 -0.92
N LEU A 200 13.12 -22.74 -0.16
CA LEU A 200 12.88 -21.37 -0.60
C LEU A 200 14.08 -20.52 -0.20
N HIS A 201 14.65 -19.81 -1.15
CA HIS A 201 15.49 -18.66 -0.82
C HIS A 201 14.62 -17.40 -0.79
N PHE A 202 14.55 -16.74 0.37
CA PHE A 202 13.79 -15.52 0.55
C PHE A 202 14.73 -14.35 0.87
N GLY A 203 14.70 -13.27 0.10
CA GLY A 203 15.51 -12.07 0.32
C GLY A 203 14.69 -10.80 0.24
N ILE A 204 15.11 -9.74 0.94
CA ILE A 204 14.50 -8.41 0.86
C ILE A 204 15.58 -7.39 0.48
N ARG A 205 15.34 -6.60 -0.56
CA ARG A 205 16.26 -5.53 -1.03
C ARG A 205 15.58 -4.17 -0.96
N ARG A 206 16.33 -3.14 -0.58
CA ARG A 206 15.88 -1.74 -0.56
C ARG A 206 15.85 -1.15 -1.97
N GLY A 207 14.88 -0.26 -2.22
CA GLY A 207 14.78 0.54 -3.44
C GLY A 207 13.91 -0.09 -4.53
N ARG A 208 13.59 0.71 -5.55
CA ARG A 208 12.78 0.30 -6.70
C ARG A 208 13.53 -0.67 -7.60
N PHE A 209 12.77 -1.52 -8.28
CA PHE A 209 13.30 -2.25 -9.42
C PHE A 209 13.45 -1.30 -10.61
N PHE A 210 14.64 -1.28 -11.20
CA PHE A 210 14.93 -0.50 -12.40
C PHE A 210 15.89 -1.28 -13.29
N ALA A 211 15.41 -1.69 -14.47
CA ALA A 211 16.24 -2.32 -15.48
C ALA A 211 15.89 -1.76 -16.85
N THR A 212 16.89 -1.24 -17.56
CA THR A 212 16.70 -0.69 -18.93
C THR A 212 16.57 -1.79 -19.99
N ALA A 213 16.95 -3.02 -19.67
CA ALA A 213 16.75 -4.20 -20.50
C ALA A 213 16.71 -5.47 -19.64
N TYR A 214 15.99 -6.48 -20.12
CA TYR A 214 15.84 -7.78 -19.45
C TYR A 214 17.02 -8.72 -19.76
N VAL A 215 18.25 -8.29 -19.42
CA VAL A 215 19.48 -9.06 -19.65
C VAL A 215 20.16 -9.40 -18.33
N ARG A 216 20.83 -10.56 -18.29
CA ARG A 216 21.44 -11.11 -17.07
C ARG A 216 22.30 -10.11 -16.30
N SER A 217 23.11 -9.31 -16.98
CA SER A 217 24.02 -8.34 -16.34
C SER A 217 23.30 -7.23 -15.58
N LEU A 218 22.11 -6.81 -16.03
CA LEU A 218 21.32 -5.76 -15.39
C LEU A 218 20.43 -6.33 -14.28
N LEU A 219 19.85 -7.51 -14.51
CA LEU A 219 19.00 -8.17 -13.50
C LEU A 219 19.82 -8.74 -12.32
N ALA A 220 21.10 -9.07 -12.55
CA ALA A 220 21.97 -9.64 -11.54
C ALA A 220 22.22 -8.73 -10.33
N GLU A 221 21.87 -7.45 -10.35
CA GLU A 221 21.92 -6.61 -9.13
C GLU A 221 20.77 -6.91 -8.16
N TYR A 222 19.61 -7.27 -8.71
CA TYR A 222 18.38 -7.56 -7.96
C TYR A 222 18.25 -9.04 -7.61
N VAL A 223 18.96 -9.91 -8.34
CA VAL A 223 18.93 -11.36 -8.15
C VAL A 223 20.32 -11.85 -7.72
N ARG A 224 20.61 -11.78 -6.40
CA ARG A 224 21.86 -12.27 -5.79
C ARG A 224 21.60 -12.96 -4.46
N GLY A 225 22.18 -14.14 -4.27
CA GLY A 225 22.09 -14.86 -3.00
C GLY A 225 23.24 -14.63 -2.07
N TYR A 226 24.34 -14.09 -2.59
CA TYR A 226 25.58 -13.95 -1.85
C TYR A 226 26.28 -12.65 -2.23
N ASP A 227 26.92 -12.02 -1.24
CA ASP A 227 27.88 -10.94 -1.44
C ASP A 227 29.20 -11.22 -0.69
N VAL A 228 30.24 -10.46 -1.04
CA VAL A 228 31.54 -10.56 -0.39
C VAL A 228 31.43 -10.16 1.08
N PRO A 229 32.21 -10.77 2.00
CA PRO A 229 32.05 -10.50 3.43
C PRO A 229 32.27 -9.04 3.85
N MET A 230 33.00 -8.26 3.04
CA MET A 230 33.25 -6.84 3.31
C MET A 230 32.06 -5.93 3.01
N ALA A 231 31.02 -6.43 2.33
CA ALA A 231 29.77 -5.70 2.09
C ALA A 231 28.84 -5.71 3.31
N PHE A 232 29.12 -6.56 4.30
CA PHE A 232 28.37 -6.64 5.54
C PHE A 232 29.11 -5.99 6.70
N VAL A 233 28.34 -5.36 7.58
CA VAL A 233 28.80 -4.86 8.87
C VAL A 233 28.20 -5.74 9.96
N ARG A 234 29.06 -6.36 10.79
CA ARG A 234 28.59 -7.10 11.96
C ARG A 234 28.36 -6.16 13.13
N ASN A 235 27.12 -6.07 13.59
CA ASN A 235 26.72 -5.25 14.72
C ASN A 235 27.21 -5.83 16.05
N ALA A 236 27.15 -5.04 17.12
CA ALA A 236 27.60 -5.42 18.46
C ALA A 236 26.80 -6.59 19.07
N ASP A 237 25.54 -6.72 18.70
CA ASP A 237 24.64 -7.83 19.07
C ASP A 237 24.91 -9.11 18.27
N GLY A 238 25.79 -9.06 17.28
CA GLY A 238 26.16 -10.17 16.42
C GLY A 238 25.33 -10.33 15.15
N THR A 239 24.32 -9.48 14.95
CA THR A 239 23.55 -9.41 13.69
C THR A 239 24.40 -8.83 12.56
N TYR A 240 23.97 -9.04 11.31
CA TYR A 240 24.61 -8.48 10.13
C TYR A 240 23.75 -7.38 9.52
N HIS A 241 24.40 -6.32 9.06
CA HIS A 241 23.81 -5.23 8.30
C HIS A 241 24.40 -5.21 6.90
N HIS A 242 23.58 -4.92 5.89
CA HIS A 242 23.99 -4.65 4.51
C HIS A 242 23.29 -3.38 4.03
N ASP A 243 23.95 -2.57 3.20
CA ASP A 243 23.41 -1.26 2.80
C ASP A 243 22.14 -1.38 1.94
N LEU A 244 22.13 -2.38 1.05
CA LEU A 244 21.05 -2.61 0.08
C LEU A 244 20.09 -3.75 0.44
N TRP A 245 20.48 -4.66 1.32
CA TRP A 245 19.73 -5.89 1.59
C TRP A 245 19.36 -5.92 3.08
N LEU A 246 18.16 -6.42 3.35
CA LEU A 246 17.59 -6.54 4.68
C LEU A 246 17.52 -8.01 5.05
N ASP A 247 17.71 -8.31 6.33
CA ASP A 247 17.40 -9.63 6.87
C ASP A 247 15.87 -9.87 6.70
N PRO A 248 15.45 -10.80 5.83
CA PRO A 248 14.04 -11.01 5.51
C PRO A 248 13.23 -11.47 6.73
N VAL A 249 13.84 -12.23 7.65
CA VAL A 249 13.17 -12.72 8.86
C VAL A 249 12.89 -11.55 9.79
N THR A 250 13.92 -10.77 10.09
CA THR A 250 13.78 -9.56 10.92
C THR A 250 12.87 -8.52 10.26
N PHE A 251 12.89 -8.41 8.92
CA PHE A 251 12.04 -7.51 8.18
C PHE A 251 10.56 -7.89 8.28
N VAL A 252 10.22 -9.16 8.02
CA VAL A 252 8.85 -9.67 8.18
C VAL A 252 8.39 -9.55 9.63
N GLU A 253 9.23 -9.86 10.63
CA GLU A 253 8.86 -9.66 12.05
C GLU A 253 8.58 -8.19 12.38
N GLY A 254 9.26 -7.24 11.75
CA GLY A 254 9.08 -5.79 11.97
C GLY A 254 7.96 -5.14 11.15
N HIS A 255 7.55 -5.76 10.04
CA HIS A 255 6.51 -5.27 9.13
C HIS A 255 5.36 -6.27 8.97
N GLY A 256 5.25 -7.23 9.89
CA GLY A 256 4.35 -8.36 9.84
C GLY A 256 2.89 -7.94 9.82
N ASP A 257 2.01 -8.70 9.17
CA ASP A 257 0.56 -8.53 9.35
C ASP A 257 0.20 -8.71 10.84
N PRO A 258 -0.34 -7.68 11.52
CA PRO A 258 -0.68 -7.75 12.94
C PRO A 258 -1.76 -8.81 13.23
N VAL A 259 -2.51 -9.29 12.22
CA VAL A 259 -3.49 -10.38 12.38
C VAL A 259 -2.81 -11.76 12.40
N THR A 260 -1.76 -11.97 11.59
CA THR A 260 -0.93 -13.20 11.65
C THR A 260 0.17 -13.14 12.72
N PHE A 261 0.54 -11.93 13.16
CA PHE A 261 1.40 -11.63 14.31
C PHE A 261 0.62 -10.89 15.41
N VAL A 262 -0.50 -11.48 15.85
CA VAL A 262 -1.24 -11.15 17.10
C VAL A 262 -0.98 -9.73 17.65
N ASN A 263 -1.67 -8.70 17.15
CA ASN A 263 -2.05 -7.48 17.90
C ASN A 263 -0.97 -6.77 18.75
N HIS A 264 0.33 -6.90 18.47
CA HIS A 264 1.32 -6.44 19.46
C HIS A 264 1.55 -4.92 19.52
N ASN A 265 0.94 -4.14 18.62
CA ASN A 265 1.13 -2.69 18.56
C ASN A 265 -0.14 -1.83 18.72
N VAL A 266 -1.35 -2.40 18.82
CA VAL A 266 -2.60 -1.60 18.93
C VAL A 266 -3.00 -1.40 20.38
N LEU A 267 -2.28 -0.52 21.07
CA LEU A 267 -2.58 -0.15 22.45
C LEU A 267 -3.84 0.72 22.62
N ARG A 268 -4.41 1.24 21.52
CA ARG A 268 -5.60 2.10 21.54
C ARG A 268 -6.50 1.87 20.32
N HIS A 269 -7.79 1.95 20.57
CA HIS A 269 -8.89 1.89 19.62
C HIS A 269 -9.72 3.18 19.76
N PRO A 270 -10.38 3.62 18.69
CA PRO A 270 -11.27 4.77 18.74
C PRO A 270 -12.51 4.49 19.62
N SER A 271 -13.05 5.55 20.24
CA SER A 271 -14.30 5.44 21.00
C SER A 271 -15.45 4.93 20.11
N GLY A 272 -16.34 4.13 20.70
CA GLY A 272 -17.41 3.41 20.00
C GLY A 272 -17.02 1.99 19.57
N THR A 273 -15.72 1.65 19.54
CA THR A 273 -15.28 0.32 19.11
C THR A 273 -15.81 -0.79 20.02
N LEU A 274 -16.43 -1.80 19.41
CA LEU A 274 -16.82 -3.05 20.08
C LEU A 274 -15.62 -4.01 20.05
N LEU A 275 -15.15 -4.40 21.23
CA LEU A 275 -13.98 -5.24 21.44
C LEU A 275 -14.39 -6.60 22.03
N ARG A 276 -13.58 -7.63 21.79
CA ARG A 276 -13.73 -8.97 22.39
C ARG A 276 -12.38 -9.47 22.90
N ASP A 277 -12.32 -9.89 24.16
CA ASP A 277 -11.08 -10.45 24.71
C ASP A 277 -10.88 -11.94 24.36
N ASN A 278 -9.74 -12.49 24.75
CA ASN A 278 -9.39 -13.91 24.53
C ASN A 278 -10.38 -14.88 25.17
N ASP A 279 -11.08 -14.47 26.23
CA ASP A 279 -12.11 -15.26 26.92
C ASP A 279 -13.51 -15.08 26.29
N GLN A 280 -13.59 -14.40 25.14
CA GLN A 280 -14.83 -14.07 24.42
C GLN A 280 -15.76 -13.11 25.17
N ASN A 281 -15.27 -12.36 26.16
CA ASN A 281 -16.07 -11.32 26.79
C ASN A 281 -16.10 -10.07 25.91
N ALA A 282 -17.27 -9.44 25.80
CA ALA A 282 -17.46 -8.23 25.01
C ALA A 282 -17.17 -6.97 25.85
N TRP A 283 -16.55 -5.98 25.20
CA TRP A 283 -16.17 -4.70 25.78
C TRP A 283 -16.51 -3.57 24.81
N MET A 284 -16.74 -2.37 25.32
CA MET A 284 -16.99 -1.17 24.53
C MET A 284 -15.99 -0.09 24.91
N VAL A 285 -15.38 0.57 23.91
CA VAL A 285 -14.54 1.77 24.14
C VAL A 285 -15.45 2.98 24.35
N VAL A 286 -15.73 3.34 25.59
CA VAL A 286 -16.71 4.40 25.94
C VAL A 286 -16.11 5.81 25.90
N SER A 287 -14.78 5.93 25.95
CA SER A 287 -14.04 7.17 25.73
C SER A 287 -12.63 6.86 25.23
N ASP A 288 -11.84 7.90 24.94
CA ASP A 288 -10.44 7.71 24.50
C ASP A 288 -9.57 6.95 25.50
N THR A 289 -9.97 6.88 26.79
CA THR A 289 -9.18 6.30 27.89
C THR A 289 -9.90 5.20 28.66
N GLU A 290 -11.15 4.90 28.33
CA GLU A 290 -12.00 3.99 29.12
C GLU A 290 -12.66 2.90 28.28
N ILE A 291 -12.72 1.70 28.85
CA ILE A 291 -13.53 0.58 28.36
C ILE A 291 -14.55 0.15 29.41
N ALA A 292 -15.72 -0.27 28.93
CA ALA A 292 -16.80 -0.83 29.74
C ALA A 292 -17.06 -2.28 29.32
N PRO A 293 -17.17 -3.24 30.26
CA PRO A 293 -17.61 -4.59 29.90
C PRO A 293 -19.09 -4.57 29.49
N ILE A 294 -19.47 -5.47 28.58
CA ILE A 294 -20.87 -5.69 28.18
C ILE A 294 -21.29 -7.07 28.67
N ASP A 295 -22.25 -7.12 29.60
CA ASP A 295 -22.76 -8.39 30.10
C ASP A 295 -23.43 -9.22 28.98
N PRO A 296 -23.32 -10.56 28.98
CA PRO A 296 -23.90 -11.40 27.92
C PRO A 296 -25.41 -11.20 27.70
N GLU A 297 -26.16 -10.90 28.77
CA GLU A 297 -27.59 -10.56 28.67
C GLU A 297 -27.82 -9.23 27.94
N THR A 298 -26.96 -8.23 28.16
CA THR A 298 -26.96 -6.97 27.43
C THR A 298 -26.56 -7.17 25.97
N VAL A 299 -25.53 -7.98 25.69
CA VAL A 299 -25.16 -8.34 24.31
C VAL A 299 -26.37 -8.89 23.54
N GLN A 300 -27.11 -9.81 24.16
CA GLN A 300 -28.29 -10.42 23.53
C GLN A 300 -29.49 -9.46 23.43
N THR A 301 -29.83 -8.77 24.53
CA THR A 301 -31.02 -7.91 24.60
C THR A 301 -30.87 -6.69 23.71
N ASP A 302 -29.69 -6.06 23.74
CA ASP A 302 -29.37 -4.88 22.97
C ASP A 302 -28.72 -5.23 21.63
N ARG A 303 -28.59 -6.53 21.30
CA ARG A 303 -28.20 -7.03 19.97
C ARG A 303 -26.84 -6.50 19.49
N TYR A 304 -25.82 -6.53 20.33
CA TYR A 304 -24.46 -6.20 19.92
C TYR A 304 -23.91 -7.27 18.99
N ASP A 305 -23.28 -6.84 17.89
CA ASP A 305 -22.70 -7.74 16.90
C ASP A 305 -21.29 -8.17 17.32
N VAL A 306 -21.23 -9.10 18.26
CA VAL A 306 -19.97 -9.62 18.80
C VAL A 306 -19.21 -10.53 17.82
N GLU A 307 -19.82 -10.91 16.69
CA GLU A 307 -19.15 -11.69 15.65
C GLU A 307 -18.15 -10.82 14.88
N HIS A 308 -18.49 -9.55 14.65
CA HIS A 308 -17.61 -8.54 14.03
C HIS A 308 -16.88 -7.66 15.06
N ALA A 309 -16.86 -8.05 16.34
CA ALA A 309 -16.09 -7.34 17.35
C ALA A 309 -14.57 -7.56 17.15
N VAL A 310 -13.80 -6.49 17.26
CA VAL A 310 -12.35 -6.51 17.16
C VAL A 310 -11.77 -7.31 18.33
N VAL A 311 -10.87 -8.26 18.04
CA VAL A 311 -10.19 -9.03 19.09
C VAL A 311 -9.18 -8.13 19.79
N MET A 312 -9.19 -8.12 21.13
CA MET A 312 -8.30 -7.33 21.97
C MET A 312 -7.45 -8.24 22.86
N THR A 313 -6.15 -7.96 22.97
CA THR A 313 -5.22 -8.67 23.85
C THR A 313 -5.25 -8.15 25.28
N ASP A 314 -4.67 -8.91 26.20
CA ASP A 314 -4.55 -8.47 27.60
C ASP A 314 -3.71 -7.21 27.77
N THR A 315 -2.70 -7.01 26.93
CA THR A 315 -1.85 -5.81 26.94
C THR A 315 -2.66 -4.59 26.54
N GLU A 316 -3.42 -4.68 25.45
CA GLU A 316 -4.30 -3.60 24.97
C GLU A 316 -5.37 -3.28 26.00
N ARG A 317 -5.99 -4.32 26.59
CA ARG A 317 -6.96 -4.15 27.68
C ARG A 317 -6.38 -3.39 28.87
N SER A 318 -5.14 -3.69 29.25
CA SER A 318 -4.46 -3.05 30.37
C SER A 318 -4.15 -1.57 30.15
N CYS A 319 -4.27 -1.10 28.90
CA CYS A 319 -4.03 0.29 28.52
C CYS A 319 -5.25 1.21 28.75
N TYR A 320 -6.37 0.69 29.25
CA TYR A 320 -7.57 1.46 29.54
C TYR A 320 -7.94 1.47 31.02
N PHE A 321 -8.65 2.53 31.43
CA PHE A 321 -9.41 2.49 32.67
C PHE A 321 -10.70 1.67 32.47
N HIS A 322 -11.04 0.86 33.46
CA HIS A 322 -12.26 0.05 33.44
C HIS A 322 -13.39 0.80 34.14
N THR A 323 -14.53 0.95 33.46
CA THR A 323 -15.73 1.59 34.04
C THR A 323 -16.79 0.56 34.43
N ASP A 324 -17.91 1.04 34.95
CA ASP A 324 -19.11 0.22 35.16
C ASP A 324 -19.56 -0.42 33.83
N PRO A 325 -20.19 -1.61 33.88
CA PRO A 325 -20.71 -2.28 32.69
C PRO A 325 -21.70 -1.43 31.90
N VAL A 326 -21.72 -1.63 30.58
CA VAL A 326 -22.74 -1.02 29.70
C VAL A 326 -24.11 -1.53 30.12
N LYS A 327 -24.98 -0.59 30.53
CA LYS A 327 -26.34 -0.91 30.98
C LYS A 327 -27.21 -1.24 29.78
N SER A 328 -27.96 -2.34 29.87
CA SER A 328 -28.98 -2.66 28.87
C SER A 328 -30.05 -1.57 28.80
N LEU A 329 -30.54 -1.32 27.59
CA LEU A 329 -31.66 -0.44 27.32
C LEU A 329 -33.01 -1.05 27.74
N GLY A 330 -33.02 -2.33 28.16
CA GLY A 330 -34.19 -3.08 28.60
C GLY A 330 -34.99 -3.66 27.43
N GLU A 331 -36.23 -4.08 27.70
CA GLU A 331 -37.10 -4.62 26.65
C GLU A 331 -37.37 -3.56 25.57
N THR A 332 -37.19 -3.96 24.31
CA THR A 332 -37.32 -3.09 23.14
C THR A 332 -38.58 -3.42 22.34
N TYR A 333 -39.34 -2.40 21.97
CA TYR A 333 -40.47 -2.51 21.06
C TYR A 333 -40.19 -1.76 19.77
N LEU A 334 -39.99 -2.48 18.68
CA LEU A 334 -39.85 -1.91 17.35
C LEU A 334 -41.21 -1.91 16.65
N TYR A 335 -41.65 -0.77 16.11
CA TYR A 335 -42.93 -0.69 15.42
C TYR A 335 -42.97 0.40 14.34
N ARG A 336 -43.90 0.25 13.40
CA ARG A 336 -44.18 1.29 12.40
C ARG A 336 -45.22 2.26 12.96
N ARG A 337 -44.90 3.55 12.99
CA ARG A 337 -45.83 4.58 13.47
C ARG A 337 -47.11 4.57 12.63
N PRO A 338 -48.30 4.62 13.24
CA PRO A 338 -49.55 4.62 12.51
C PRO A 338 -49.62 5.75 11.46
N MET A 339 -50.02 5.40 10.24
CA MET A 339 -50.20 6.33 9.12
C MET A 339 -48.90 6.96 8.58
N THR A 340 -47.72 6.54 9.04
CA THR A 340 -46.43 6.95 8.48
C THR A 340 -45.59 5.73 8.10
N ASN A 341 -44.47 5.97 7.42
CA ASN A 341 -43.46 4.94 7.16
C ASN A 341 -42.31 4.96 8.18
N THR A 342 -42.40 5.82 9.19
CA THR A 342 -41.39 5.94 10.25
C THR A 342 -41.38 4.69 11.11
N ILE A 343 -40.19 4.13 11.31
CA ILE A 343 -39.98 3.04 12.25
C ILE A 343 -39.53 3.67 13.57
N VAL A 344 -40.09 3.20 14.67
CA VAL A 344 -39.87 3.73 16.02
C VAL A 344 -39.41 2.59 16.90
N VAL A 345 -38.38 2.82 17.71
CA VAL A 345 -38.01 1.95 18.82
C VAL A 345 -38.45 2.59 20.13
N ALA A 346 -39.12 1.84 20.99
CA ALA A 346 -39.41 2.23 22.36
C ALA A 346 -38.70 1.29 23.33
N TYR A 347 -38.10 1.87 24.37
CA TYR A 347 -37.32 1.16 25.38
C TYR A 347 -38.02 1.23 26.73
N GLU A 348 -38.31 0.08 27.34
CA GLU A 348 -39.00 0.02 28.63
C GLU A 348 -38.18 0.64 29.77
N GLY A 349 -36.87 0.36 29.82
CA GLY A 349 -35.96 0.84 30.88
C GLY A 349 -35.98 2.36 31.07
N PRO A 350 -35.67 3.16 30.03
CA PRO A 350 -35.70 4.62 30.11
C PRO A 350 -37.11 5.23 29.94
N GLY A 351 -38.10 4.46 29.48
CA GLY A 351 -39.42 5.01 29.17
C GLY A 351 -39.42 6.02 28.00
N ALA A 352 -38.48 5.82 27.06
CA ALA A 352 -38.23 6.68 25.92
C ALA A 352 -38.51 5.99 24.59
N ARG A 353 -38.76 6.77 23.54
CA ARG A 353 -38.82 6.29 22.15
C ARG A 353 -38.02 7.18 21.22
N HIS A 354 -37.48 6.57 20.17
CA HIS A 354 -36.68 7.22 19.14
C HIS A 354 -37.20 6.82 17.77
N ASP A 355 -37.21 7.76 16.84
CA ASP A 355 -37.53 7.50 15.44
C ASP A 355 -36.25 7.09 14.70
N PHE A 356 -36.35 6.16 13.76
CA PHE A 356 -35.28 5.85 12.81
C PHE A 356 -35.51 6.67 11.53
N LEU A 357 -34.52 7.50 11.18
CA LEU A 357 -34.54 8.29 9.95
C LEU A 357 -34.29 7.44 8.70
N ARG A 358 -33.55 6.33 8.87
CA ARG A 358 -33.02 5.50 7.78
C ARG A 358 -32.98 4.02 8.15
N TRP A 359 -32.95 3.17 7.13
CA TRP A 359 -32.94 1.72 7.29
C TRP A 359 -31.59 1.22 7.81
N GLU A 360 -30.51 1.80 7.30
CA GLU A 360 -29.13 1.53 7.67
C GLU A 360 -28.90 1.79 9.17
N VAL A 361 -29.60 2.78 9.73
CA VAL A 361 -29.59 3.00 11.18
C VAL A 361 -30.24 1.84 11.91
N LEU A 362 -31.43 1.42 11.51
CA LEU A 362 -32.11 0.28 12.13
C LEU A 362 -31.23 -0.99 12.13
N GLU A 363 -30.55 -1.26 11.01
CA GLU A 363 -29.63 -2.40 10.88
C GLU A 363 -28.40 -2.29 11.78
N SER A 364 -27.79 -1.10 11.92
CA SER A 364 -26.67 -0.88 12.85
C SER A 364 -27.02 -1.18 14.32
N TRP A 365 -28.31 -1.13 14.65
CA TRP A 365 -28.83 -1.51 15.97
C TRP A 365 -29.19 -3.00 16.09
N GLY A 366 -28.95 -3.81 15.06
CA GLY A 366 -29.21 -5.25 15.03
C GLY A 366 -30.68 -5.62 14.83
N PHE A 367 -31.52 -4.66 14.44
CA PHE A 367 -32.92 -4.92 14.13
C PHE A 367 -33.10 -5.39 12.69
N MET A 368 -34.15 -6.17 12.47
CA MET A 368 -34.57 -6.64 11.14
C MET A 368 -36.02 -6.27 10.88
N GLU A 369 -36.48 -6.37 9.63
CA GLU A 369 -37.89 -6.09 9.29
C GLU A 369 -38.88 -6.98 10.08
N ALA A 370 -38.48 -8.22 10.34
CA ALA A 370 -39.29 -9.18 11.11
C ALA A 370 -39.52 -8.76 12.57
N ASP A 371 -38.70 -7.86 13.11
CA ASP A 371 -38.86 -7.32 14.47
C ASP A 371 -39.95 -6.24 14.54
N ILE A 372 -40.37 -5.67 13.40
CA ILE A 372 -41.31 -4.56 13.35
C ILE A 372 -42.73 -5.05 13.65
N GLN A 373 -43.24 -4.62 14.80
CA GLN A 373 -44.60 -4.92 15.21
C GLN A 373 -45.61 -4.09 14.40
N THR A 374 -46.67 -4.76 13.92
CA THR A 374 -47.72 -4.16 13.09
C THR A 374 -49.07 -4.06 13.81
N ASP A 375 -49.09 -4.27 15.13
CA ASP A 375 -50.33 -4.29 15.90
C ASP A 375 -50.84 -2.85 16.16
N TYR A 376 -51.90 -2.45 15.46
CA TYR A 376 -52.35 -1.05 15.46
C TYR A 376 -52.69 -0.49 16.86
N LEU A 377 -53.27 -1.32 17.75
CA LEU A 377 -53.67 -0.86 19.08
C LEU A 377 -52.48 -0.75 20.05
N GLY A 378 -51.53 -1.70 20.03
CA GLY A 378 -50.33 -1.63 20.87
C GLY A 378 -49.39 -0.52 20.41
N THR A 379 -49.25 -0.29 19.10
CA THR A 379 -48.47 0.85 18.57
C THR A 379 -49.02 2.20 19.03
N LEU A 380 -50.35 2.40 18.97
CA LEU A 380 -50.98 3.62 19.52
C LEU A 380 -50.75 3.77 21.03
N TRP A 381 -50.78 2.67 21.78
CA TRP A 381 -50.54 2.71 23.22
C TRP A 381 -49.08 3.12 23.54
N ARG A 382 -48.10 2.57 22.79
CA ARG A 382 -46.69 2.92 22.93
C ARG A 382 -46.41 4.38 22.56
N GLU A 383 -47.04 4.88 21.48
CA GLU A 383 -46.99 6.29 21.08
C GLU A 383 -47.58 7.25 22.12
N TRP A 384 -48.33 6.75 23.10
CA TRP A 384 -48.83 7.57 24.20
C TRP A 384 -48.02 7.40 25.49
N PHE A 385 -47.45 6.21 25.71
CA PHE A 385 -46.78 5.86 26.95
C PHE A 385 -45.31 6.29 27.00
N TYR A 386 -44.60 6.21 25.87
CA TYR A 386 -43.16 6.51 25.80
C TYR A 386 -42.90 7.96 25.40
N ASN A 387 -41.98 8.62 26.12
CA ASN A 387 -41.60 10.00 25.81
C ASN A 387 -40.77 10.06 24.53
N PRO A 388 -41.08 10.97 23.59
CA PRO A 388 -40.25 11.17 22.41
C PRO A 388 -38.91 11.77 22.79
N GLU A 389 -37.83 11.16 22.30
CA GLU A 389 -36.45 11.64 22.38
C GLU A 389 -35.92 11.96 20.97
N PRO A 390 -34.73 12.57 20.84
CA PRO A 390 -34.10 12.77 19.53
C PRO A 390 -34.00 11.48 18.71
N ASP A 391 -34.00 11.65 17.39
CA ASP A 391 -33.93 10.55 16.44
C ASP A 391 -32.73 9.64 16.73
N ARG A 392 -32.88 8.36 16.41
CA ARG A 392 -31.79 7.40 16.56
C ARG A 392 -30.82 7.57 15.40
N MET A 393 -29.55 7.69 15.77
CA MET A 393 -28.41 7.71 14.87
C MET A 393 -27.79 6.30 14.79
N LEU A 394 -26.82 6.11 13.88
CA LEU A 394 -26.00 4.91 13.79
C LEU A 394 -25.45 4.55 15.18
N ARG A 395 -25.36 3.25 15.45
CA ARG A 395 -24.83 2.79 16.73
C ARG A 395 -23.36 3.22 16.88
N PRO A 396 -22.89 3.60 18.09
CA PRO A 396 -21.46 3.73 18.33
C PRO A 396 -20.71 2.45 17.92
N GLY A 397 -19.63 2.62 17.18
CA GLY A 397 -18.85 1.52 16.59
C GLY A 397 -19.15 1.23 15.13
N THR A 398 -20.24 1.78 14.57
CA THR A 398 -20.53 1.61 13.15
C THR A 398 -19.48 2.31 12.29
N LEU A 399 -18.89 1.56 11.36
CA LEU A 399 -18.00 2.08 10.33
C LEU A 399 -18.85 2.63 9.18
N VAL A 400 -18.59 3.86 8.79
CA VAL A 400 -19.45 4.61 7.88
C VAL A 400 -18.64 5.47 6.92
N LYS A 401 -19.12 5.58 5.69
CA LYS A 401 -18.62 6.52 4.69
C LYS A 401 -19.77 7.19 3.93
N GLY A 402 -19.48 8.37 3.39
CA GLY A 402 -20.32 9.00 2.39
C GLY A 402 -20.28 8.25 1.05
N ASP A 403 -21.36 8.26 0.27
CA ASP A 403 -21.42 7.58 -1.04
C ASP A 403 -20.31 8.05 -2.00
N THR A 404 -19.94 9.34 -1.94
CA THR A 404 -18.85 9.90 -2.76
C THR A 404 -17.53 10.04 -2.00
N ALA A 405 -17.54 9.80 -0.69
CA ALA A 405 -16.36 9.94 0.15
C ALA A 405 -15.45 8.71 0.04
N THR A 406 -14.14 8.97 -0.08
CA THR A 406 -13.10 7.95 0.09
C THR A 406 -12.75 7.71 1.56
N GLU A 407 -13.09 8.66 2.44
CA GLU A 407 -12.83 8.61 3.88
C GLU A 407 -13.82 7.68 4.60
N VAL A 408 -13.29 6.72 5.35
CA VAL A 408 -14.05 5.91 6.30
C VAL A 408 -13.94 6.54 7.70
N SER A 409 -15.03 6.54 8.44
CA SER A 409 -15.04 6.99 9.84
C SER A 409 -15.77 6.00 10.72
N ILE A 410 -15.47 6.03 12.01
CA ILE A 410 -16.23 5.31 13.03
C ILE A 410 -17.17 6.26 13.76
N VAL A 411 -18.40 5.82 14.04
CA VAL A 411 -19.34 6.56 14.89
C VAL A 411 -18.91 6.38 16.35
N THR A 412 -18.57 7.47 17.02
CA THR A 412 -18.05 7.44 18.39
C THR A 412 -19.14 7.26 19.44
N TRP A 413 -18.75 7.01 20.68
CA TRP A 413 -19.68 6.98 21.81
C TRP A 413 -20.43 8.31 22.01
N GLN A 414 -19.81 9.43 21.65
CA GLN A 414 -20.39 10.78 21.73
C GLN A 414 -21.27 11.13 20.53
N GLN A 415 -21.55 10.17 19.63
CA GLN A 415 -22.37 10.39 18.42
C GLN A 415 -21.76 11.43 17.47
N THR A 416 -20.45 11.35 17.28
CA THR A 416 -19.67 12.06 16.26
C THR A 416 -19.04 11.04 15.30
N ARG A 417 -18.59 11.47 14.13
CA ARG A 417 -17.82 10.63 13.19
C ARG A 417 -16.34 10.93 13.34
N LEU A 418 -15.54 9.94 13.74
CA LEU A 418 -14.08 10.04 13.81
C LEU A 418 -13.45 9.43 12.54
N PRO A 419 -12.86 10.25 11.66
CA PRO A 419 -12.12 9.79 10.48
C PRO A 419 -10.97 8.83 10.84
N ILE A 420 -10.80 7.79 10.02
CA ILE A 420 -9.66 6.87 10.09
C ILE A 420 -8.67 7.28 8.98
N GLN A 421 -7.41 7.49 9.33
CA GLN A 421 -6.44 8.16 8.44
C GLN A 421 -6.17 7.40 7.14
N SER A 422 -6.12 6.07 7.19
CA SER A 422 -5.80 5.24 6.05
C SER A 422 -6.37 3.83 6.20
N GLY A 423 -6.37 3.08 5.09
CA GLY A 423 -6.70 1.65 5.11
C GLY A 423 -5.77 0.84 6.02
N GLU A 424 -4.50 1.23 6.17
CA GLU A 424 -3.58 0.55 7.08
C GLU A 424 -4.01 0.69 8.54
N VAL A 425 -4.43 1.90 8.93
CA VAL A 425 -4.95 2.13 10.29
C VAL A 425 -6.24 1.37 10.50
N PHE A 426 -7.11 1.33 9.48
CA PHE A 426 -8.37 0.57 9.50
C PHE A 426 -8.13 -0.93 9.74
N GLU A 427 -7.25 -1.54 8.95
CA GLU A 427 -6.92 -2.97 9.05
C GLU A 427 -6.15 -3.28 10.35
N ALA A 428 -5.23 -2.40 10.76
CA ALA A 428 -4.51 -2.55 12.01
C ALA A 428 -5.46 -2.53 13.21
N LEU A 429 -6.52 -1.70 13.18
CA LEU A 429 -7.58 -1.71 14.20
C LEU A 429 -8.41 -3.00 14.22
N GLY A 430 -8.19 -3.93 13.28
CA GLY A 430 -8.94 -5.18 13.16
C GLY A 430 -10.32 -5.00 12.53
N PHE A 431 -10.56 -3.89 11.83
CA PHE A 431 -11.82 -3.63 11.15
C PHE A 431 -11.92 -4.38 9.82
N ASP A 432 -13.16 -4.67 9.42
CA ASP A 432 -13.48 -5.37 8.18
C ASP A 432 -14.13 -4.40 7.18
N TRP A 433 -13.63 -4.38 5.94
CA TRP A 433 -14.15 -3.52 4.88
C TRP A 433 -15.60 -3.84 4.51
N ASP A 434 -16.03 -5.09 4.70
CA ASP A 434 -17.37 -5.55 4.34
C ASP A 434 -18.46 -5.04 5.30
N VAL A 435 -18.08 -4.54 6.49
CA VAL A 435 -19.03 -4.00 7.47
C VAL A 435 -19.25 -2.48 7.36
N ILE A 436 -18.65 -1.82 6.35
CA ILE A 436 -18.81 -0.38 6.16
C ILE A 436 -20.20 -0.05 5.61
N VAL A 437 -20.91 0.81 6.33
CA VAL A 437 -22.19 1.36 5.90
C VAL A 437 -21.96 2.58 5.00
N SER A 438 -22.48 2.54 3.77
CA SER A 438 -22.46 3.69 2.87
C SER A 438 -23.76 4.50 3.02
N ILE A 439 -23.62 5.82 3.17
CA ILE A 439 -24.74 6.75 3.41
C ILE A 439 -24.63 7.91 2.41
N PRO A 440 -25.75 8.40 1.83
CA PRO A 440 -25.71 9.59 0.99
C PRO A 440 -25.14 10.79 1.73
N ASP A 441 -24.22 11.53 1.10
CA ASP A 441 -23.44 12.59 1.74
C ASP A 441 -24.32 13.65 2.41
N GLU A 442 -25.45 13.98 1.79
CA GLU A 442 -26.43 14.98 2.26
C GLU A 442 -27.14 14.67 3.58
N VAL A 443 -27.13 13.40 4.03
CA VAL A 443 -27.77 12.97 5.29
C VAL A 443 -26.77 12.33 6.25
N LEU A 444 -25.48 12.33 5.92
CA LEU A 444 -24.45 11.66 6.70
C LEU A 444 -24.37 12.21 8.13
N ASP A 445 -24.35 13.53 8.30
CA ASP A 445 -24.29 14.15 9.63
C ASP A 445 -25.58 13.91 10.45
N ASP A 446 -26.74 13.82 9.80
CA ASP A 446 -28.03 13.58 10.47
C ASP A 446 -28.11 12.15 11.06
N VAL A 447 -27.46 11.17 10.43
CA VAL A 447 -27.54 9.76 10.85
C VAL A 447 -26.28 9.25 11.55
N ALA A 448 -25.11 9.83 11.30
CA ALA A 448 -23.83 9.37 11.84
C ALA A 448 -23.15 10.40 12.73
N GLY A 449 -23.70 11.62 12.81
CA GLY A 449 -23.17 12.72 13.61
C GLY A 449 -22.12 13.53 12.87
N PRO A 450 -21.81 14.74 13.38
CA PRO A 450 -20.86 15.61 12.74
C PRO A 450 -19.48 14.97 12.72
N ARG A 451 -18.73 15.20 11.64
CA ARG A 451 -17.33 14.80 11.52
C ARG A 451 -16.46 15.54 12.55
N GLU A 452 -15.58 14.81 13.25
CA GLU A 452 -14.56 15.40 14.12
C GLU A 452 -13.45 16.08 13.30
N ASP A 453 -12.82 17.11 13.88
CA ASP A 453 -11.68 17.78 13.24
C ASP A 453 -10.41 16.90 13.26
N ARG A 454 -10.29 16.00 14.23
CA ARG A 454 -9.16 15.07 14.35
C ARG A 454 -9.38 13.83 13.49
N THR A 455 -8.28 13.12 13.22
CA THR A 455 -8.28 11.83 12.53
C THR A 455 -7.54 10.81 13.39
N PHE A 456 -8.03 9.58 13.45
CA PHE A 456 -7.36 8.48 14.13
C PHE A 456 -6.26 7.92 13.22
N GLY A 457 -5.01 8.04 13.64
CA GLY A 457 -3.83 7.73 12.83
C GLY A 457 -2.89 6.69 13.45
N PRO A 458 -1.76 6.36 12.79
CA PRO A 458 -0.79 5.38 13.29
C PRO A 458 -0.22 5.71 14.68
N GLY A 459 -0.07 7.01 14.99
CA GLY A 459 0.38 7.46 16.30
C GLY A 459 -0.61 7.13 17.43
N ASP A 460 -1.90 7.08 17.13
CA ASP A 460 -2.91 6.69 18.12
C ASP A 460 -2.80 5.21 18.45
N LEU A 461 -2.55 4.34 17.46
CA LEU A 461 -2.47 2.87 17.65
C LEU A 461 -1.49 2.49 18.76
N VAL A 462 -0.31 3.09 18.79
CA VAL A 462 0.78 2.72 19.71
C VAL A 462 0.77 3.49 21.03
N THR A 463 -0.22 4.37 21.25
CA THR A 463 -0.28 5.20 22.45
C THR A 463 -1.22 4.59 23.47
N CYS A 464 -0.69 4.13 24.60
CA CYS A 464 -1.49 3.67 25.74
C CYS A 464 -2.27 4.87 26.33
N PRO A 465 -3.62 4.93 26.21
CA PRO A 465 -4.37 6.12 26.55
C PRO A 465 -4.45 6.37 28.06
N ALA A 466 -4.44 5.31 28.87
CA ALA A 466 -4.27 5.39 30.31
C ALA A 466 -2.84 5.01 30.68
N LEU A 467 -1.84 5.80 30.28
CA LEU A 467 -0.54 5.70 30.94
C LEU A 467 -0.77 5.95 32.43
N PRO A 468 -0.53 4.96 33.32
CA PRO A 468 -0.59 5.26 34.73
C PRO A 468 0.54 6.26 34.98
N ASP A 469 0.23 7.38 35.63
CA ASP A 469 1.20 8.34 36.19
C ASP A 469 2.03 7.64 37.30
N CYS A 470 2.74 6.59 36.94
CA CYS A 470 3.65 5.80 37.77
C CYS A 470 5.04 6.44 37.79
N ALA A 471 5.24 7.59 37.13
CA ALA A 471 6.49 8.31 37.05
C ALA A 471 6.86 9.03 38.36
N SER A 472 6.60 8.44 39.53
CA SER A 472 7.32 8.73 40.77
C SER A 472 7.05 7.69 41.88
N GLY A 473 7.40 6.42 41.65
CA GLY A 473 7.81 5.51 42.73
C GLY A 473 6.78 5.12 43.82
N GLY A 474 5.48 5.33 43.61
CA GLY A 474 4.43 4.94 44.55
C GLY A 474 3.72 3.65 44.13
N SER A 475 3.87 2.59 44.94
CA SER A 475 3.05 1.37 44.87
C SER A 475 1.56 1.71 44.83
N CYS A 476 0.91 1.48 43.69
CA CYS A 476 -0.54 1.65 43.51
C CYS A 476 -1.30 0.56 44.28
N GLY A 477 -1.55 0.83 45.56
CA GLY A 477 -2.27 -0.07 46.48
C GLY A 477 -2.26 0.45 47.91
N GLY A 478 -2.79 1.65 48.15
CA GLY A 478 -2.93 2.17 49.51
C GLY A 478 -3.42 3.63 49.60
N SER A 479 -4.56 3.80 50.27
CA SER A 479 -5.20 5.02 50.77
C SER A 479 -4.27 6.23 51.05
N PRO A 480 -4.73 7.48 50.82
CA PRO A 480 -3.87 8.65 50.68
C PRO A 480 -3.33 9.19 52.01
N ASP A 481 -2.08 9.65 52.00
CA ASP A 481 -1.52 10.61 52.96
C ASP A 481 -0.95 11.81 52.16
N PRO A 482 -1.33 13.07 52.46
CA PRO A 482 -1.01 14.21 51.62
C PRO A 482 0.25 14.92 52.13
N GLY A 483 1.32 14.94 51.34
CA GLY A 483 2.45 15.82 51.63
C GLY A 483 3.73 15.54 50.85
N GLY A 484 3.84 16.13 49.65
CA GLY A 484 5.10 16.17 48.92
C GLY A 484 4.95 16.88 47.58
N THR A 485 5.06 18.21 47.57
CA THR A 485 5.13 19.01 46.34
C THR A 485 6.60 19.24 45.99
N ASP A 486 7.17 18.41 45.13
CA ASP A 486 8.31 18.83 44.32
C ASP A 486 7.79 19.19 42.93
N PRO A 487 8.08 20.41 42.43
CA PRO A 487 7.60 20.87 41.14
C PRO A 487 8.26 20.07 40.01
N GLU A 488 7.41 19.53 39.14
CA GLU A 488 7.80 18.92 37.87
C GLU A 488 8.62 19.93 37.04
N PRO A 489 9.73 19.50 36.42
CA PRO A 489 10.54 20.40 35.61
C PRO A 489 9.76 20.86 34.39
N GLU A 490 9.69 22.17 34.18
CA GLU A 490 9.01 22.74 33.01
C GLU A 490 9.63 22.21 31.70
N PRO A 491 8.81 21.90 30.68
CA PRO A 491 9.29 21.42 29.40
C PRO A 491 10.23 22.44 28.75
N VAL A 492 11.27 21.94 28.09
CA VAL A 492 12.35 22.74 27.50
C VAL A 492 11.88 23.43 26.21
N CYS A 493 10.96 22.82 25.47
CA CYS A 493 10.35 23.37 24.25
C CYS A 493 8.93 22.84 24.05
N ILE A 494 8.17 23.49 23.16
CA ILE A 494 6.82 23.02 22.78
C ILE A 494 6.99 21.83 21.83
N PRO A 495 6.33 20.67 22.05
CA PRO A 495 6.40 19.53 21.13
C PRO A 495 6.21 19.93 19.67
N ASN A 496 7.10 19.45 18.79
CA ASN A 496 7.17 19.79 17.36
C ASN A 496 7.49 21.26 17.02
N GLN A 497 7.86 22.08 18.00
CA GLN A 497 8.40 23.41 17.72
C GLN A 497 9.71 23.27 16.93
N ARG A 498 9.84 24.05 15.86
CA ARG A 498 11.03 24.11 15.02
C ARG A 498 11.89 25.31 15.40
N GLU A 499 13.19 25.08 15.56
CA GLU A 499 14.18 26.13 15.83
C GLU A 499 15.32 26.05 14.81
N ASP A 500 15.77 27.20 14.32
CA ASP A 500 16.94 27.28 13.45
C ASP A 500 18.21 26.82 14.19
N CYS A 501 19.13 26.18 13.48
CA CYS A 501 20.41 25.75 14.02
C CYS A 501 21.53 25.90 12.97
N VAL A 502 22.78 25.91 13.44
CA VAL A 502 23.95 25.98 12.55
C VAL A 502 24.57 24.60 12.46
N CYS A 503 24.69 24.10 11.24
CA CYS A 503 25.27 22.82 10.91
C CYS A 503 26.78 22.79 11.16
N PRO A 504 27.40 21.61 11.36
CA PRO A 504 28.85 21.49 11.49
C PRO A 504 29.63 22.07 10.30
N THR A 505 29.01 22.12 9.11
CA THR A 505 29.54 22.72 7.87
C THR A 505 29.47 24.25 7.85
N GLY A 506 28.76 24.88 8.81
CA GLY A 506 28.54 26.33 8.87
C GLY A 506 27.26 26.81 8.19
N GLU A 507 26.46 25.90 7.63
CA GLU A 507 25.18 26.19 6.97
C GLU A 507 24.03 26.30 7.98
N ASN A 508 22.93 26.92 7.55
CA ASN A 508 21.71 26.97 8.34
C ASN A 508 20.92 25.66 8.14
N GLY A 509 20.53 25.06 9.26
CA GLY A 509 19.60 23.94 9.32
C GLY A 509 18.47 24.24 10.30
N PHE A 510 17.66 23.23 10.59
CA PHE A 510 16.62 23.32 11.61
C PHE A 510 16.61 22.05 12.47
N LYS A 511 16.16 22.17 13.72
CA LYS A 511 15.95 21.06 14.64
C LYS A 511 14.52 21.14 15.17
N ASP A 512 13.89 19.99 15.37
CA ASP A 512 12.52 19.89 15.86
C ASP A 512 12.53 19.45 17.34
N CYS A 513 11.63 20.02 18.15
CA CYS A 513 11.44 19.64 19.55
C CYS A 513 10.83 18.24 19.65
N PHE A 514 11.35 17.39 20.54
CA PHE A 514 10.81 16.07 20.82
C PHE A 514 9.35 16.16 21.31
N MET A 515 8.59 15.09 21.05
CA MET A 515 7.16 15.00 21.39
C MET A 515 6.87 15.17 22.89
N ASP A 516 7.82 14.81 23.75
CA ASP A 516 7.72 14.92 25.21
C ASP A 516 8.14 16.31 25.75
N GLY A 517 8.52 17.24 24.87
CA GLY A 517 9.02 18.57 25.25
C GLY A 517 10.36 18.56 25.99
N SER A 518 11.06 17.42 26.02
CA SER A 518 12.30 17.24 26.79
C SER A 518 13.51 17.97 26.18
N GLY A 519 13.45 18.35 24.89
CA GLY A 519 14.51 19.05 24.18
C GLY A 519 14.35 18.99 22.66
N TYR A 520 15.34 19.51 21.93
CA TYR A 520 15.39 19.46 20.47
C TYR A 520 16.27 18.31 19.96
N GLY A 521 15.91 17.75 18.81
CA GLY A 521 16.73 16.79 18.06
C GLY A 521 18.01 17.38 17.45
N SER A 522 18.75 16.56 16.70
CA SER A 522 19.91 17.01 15.94
C SER A 522 19.52 17.97 14.81
N CYS A 523 20.42 18.88 14.46
CA CYS A 523 20.22 19.82 13.36
C CYS A 523 20.14 19.09 12.01
N THR A 524 19.03 19.22 11.30
CA THR A 524 18.84 18.77 9.93
C THR A 524 19.40 19.80 8.99
N CYS A 525 20.42 19.41 8.23
CA CYS A 525 21.20 20.29 7.36
C CYS A 525 20.81 20.05 5.90
N PHE A 526 20.54 21.11 5.17
CA PHE A 526 20.37 21.02 3.72
C PHE A 526 21.74 20.82 3.09
N GLU A 527 21.95 19.71 2.38
CA GLU A 527 23.12 19.58 1.53
C GLU A 527 22.99 20.61 0.40
N THR A 528 23.90 21.59 0.35
CA THR A 528 24.03 22.43 -0.83
C THR A 528 24.37 21.54 -2.02
N ILE A 529 23.45 21.46 -2.97
CA ILE A 529 23.72 20.92 -4.29
C ILE A 529 24.93 21.69 -4.84
N PRO A 530 26.05 21.04 -5.19
CA PRO A 530 27.22 21.74 -5.71
C PRO A 530 26.84 22.52 -6.95
N ASP A 531 27.28 23.78 -7.01
CA ASP A 531 27.02 24.74 -8.09
C ASP A 531 26.99 24.05 -9.46
N LEU A 532 25.81 24.04 -10.09
CA LEU A 532 25.64 23.62 -11.48
C LEU A 532 26.56 24.47 -12.37
N PRO A 533 27.27 23.86 -13.34
CA PRO A 533 28.14 24.59 -14.24
C PRO A 533 27.37 25.67 -14.99
N THR A 534 27.94 26.89 -15.00
CA THR A 534 27.38 28.12 -15.58
C THR A 534 27.43 28.17 -17.11
N GLU A 535 27.69 27.05 -17.77
CA GLU A 535 27.59 26.95 -19.23
C GLU A 535 26.24 26.32 -19.57
N GLY A 536 25.30 27.16 -20.03
CA GLY A 536 24.02 26.70 -20.53
C GLY A 536 24.21 25.69 -21.67
N PRO A 537 23.27 24.75 -21.85
CA PRO A 537 23.32 23.81 -22.97
C PRO A 537 23.41 24.59 -24.28
N PRO A 538 24.17 24.09 -25.28
CA PRO A 538 24.24 24.73 -26.58
C PRO A 538 22.82 24.92 -27.13
N GLU A 539 22.55 26.12 -27.66
CA GLU A 539 21.31 26.40 -28.39
C GLU A 539 21.04 25.25 -29.39
N PRO A 540 19.83 24.67 -29.40
CA PRO A 540 19.49 23.61 -30.33
C PRO A 540 19.66 24.12 -31.77
N ASP A 541 20.40 23.35 -32.56
CA ASP A 541 20.61 23.57 -33.99
C ASP A 541 19.26 23.46 -34.71
N PRO A 542 18.75 24.53 -35.37
CA PRO A 542 17.45 24.53 -36.04
C PRO A 542 17.43 23.69 -37.34
N THR A 543 18.47 22.88 -37.60
CA THR A 543 18.59 22.07 -38.82
C THR A 543 18.44 20.56 -38.60
N THR A 544 18.19 20.12 -37.36
CA THR A 544 17.85 18.71 -37.04
C THR A 544 16.44 18.52 -36.51
N ASP A 545 15.50 19.42 -36.85
CA ASP A 545 14.09 19.18 -36.55
C ASP A 545 13.65 17.87 -37.21
N PRO A 546 13.14 16.89 -36.44
CA PRO A 546 12.47 15.74 -37.03
C PRO A 546 11.32 16.25 -37.91
N ALA A 547 11.03 15.50 -38.99
CA ALA A 547 9.88 15.72 -39.87
C ALA A 547 8.63 16.10 -39.04
N PRO A 548 7.76 17.00 -39.55
CA PRO A 548 6.71 17.67 -38.78
C PRO A 548 6.01 16.68 -37.85
N SER A 549 6.38 16.72 -36.56
CA SER A 549 5.71 15.98 -35.52
C SER A 549 4.27 16.48 -35.50
N GLU A 550 3.33 15.55 -35.36
CA GLU A 550 1.92 15.88 -35.17
C GLU A 550 1.82 16.84 -33.98
N ARG A 551 1.37 18.07 -34.24
CA ARG A 551 1.25 19.12 -33.22
C ARG A 551 -0.11 18.97 -32.57
N VAL A 552 -0.17 19.18 -31.25
CA VAL A 552 -1.45 19.21 -30.53
C VAL A 552 -2.05 20.59 -30.73
N SER A 553 -3.16 20.64 -31.45
CA SER A 553 -3.99 21.82 -31.57
C SER A 553 -4.77 22.00 -30.27
N LEU A 554 -4.58 23.15 -29.63
CA LEU A 554 -5.37 23.59 -28.48
C LEU A 554 -6.38 24.63 -28.96
N TYR A 555 -7.64 24.40 -28.62
CA TYR A 555 -8.73 25.35 -28.82
C TYR A 555 -9.38 25.63 -27.47
N TYR A 556 -9.49 26.91 -27.11
CA TYR A 556 -10.10 27.35 -25.88
C TYR A 556 -11.04 28.53 -26.13
N ASP A 557 -12.30 28.42 -25.68
CA ASP A 557 -13.26 29.53 -25.65
C ASP A 557 -13.45 29.99 -24.19
N GLY A 558 -12.81 31.10 -23.84
CA GLY A 558 -12.83 31.64 -22.48
C GLY A 558 -14.00 32.58 -22.20
N GLY A 559 -14.85 32.87 -23.21
CA GLY A 559 -16.05 33.71 -23.07
C GLY A 559 -15.79 35.20 -22.78
N ILE A 560 -14.54 35.65 -22.73
CA ILE A 560 -14.14 37.06 -22.55
C ILE A 560 -13.12 37.48 -23.60
N THR A 561 -12.98 38.78 -23.88
CA THR A 561 -12.01 39.28 -24.87
C THR A 561 -10.70 39.72 -24.21
N GLY A 562 -9.57 39.51 -24.88
CA GLY A 562 -8.24 39.96 -24.47
C GLY A 562 -7.22 38.84 -24.65
N THR A 563 -5.95 39.12 -24.36
CA THR A 563 -4.87 38.15 -24.56
C THR A 563 -4.92 37.00 -23.54
N TYR A 564 -5.11 35.79 -24.04
CA TYR A 564 -4.90 34.56 -23.27
C TYR A 564 -3.44 34.10 -23.33
N GLU A 565 -2.96 33.45 -22.26
CA GLU A 565 -1.63 32.82 -22.21
C GLU A 565 -1.73 31.38 -21.72
N ILE A 566 -0.90 30.48 -22.24
CA ILE A 566 -0.78 29.12 -21.73
C ILE A 566 0.54 28.93 -21.03
N MET A 567 0.47 28.38 -19.82
CA MET A 567 1.61 27.85 -19.09
C MET A 567 1.51 26.33 -19.05
N ALA A 568 2.62 25.63 -19.26
CA ALA A 568 2.61 24.18 -19.17
C ALA A 568 3.94 23.60 -18.74
N TRP A 569 3.88 22.34 -18.36
CA TRP A 569 4.99 21.45 -18.10
C TRP A 569 4.71 20.08 -18.70
N TRP A 570 5.74 19.45 -19.23
CA TRP A 570 5.67 18.07 -19.68
C TRP A 570 6.98 17.34 -19.51
N TYR A 571 6.87 16.01 -19.50
CA TYR A 571 7.97 15.05 -19.43
C TYR A 571 7.95 14.10 -20.62
N ARG A 572 9.13 13.67 -21.07
CA ARG A 572 9.31 12.60 -22.06
C ARG A 572 9.85 11.34 -21.39
N GLU A 573 9.64 10.20 -22.03
CA GLU A 573 10.16 8.90 -21.58
C GLU A 573 11.70 8.88 -21.40
N ASP A 574 12.44 9.71 -22.14
CA ASP A 574 13.89 9.85 -22.04
C ASP A 574 14.37 10.72 -20.85
N GLY A 575 13.43 11.18 -20.01
CA GLY A 575 13.69 12.03 -18.84
C GLY A 575 13.88 13.51 -19.16
N THR A 576 13.76 13.92 -20.43
CA THR A 576 13.77 15.35 -20.78
C THR A 576 12.43 16.00 -20.42
N ALA A 577 12.50 17.23 -19.92
CA ALA A 577 11.32 17.96 -19.44
C ALA A 577 11.35 19.43 -19.87
N ARG A 578 10.18 20.03 -20.06
CA ARG A 578 10.03 21.49 -20.21
C ARG A 578 9.39 22.05 -18.95
N GLY A 579 10.15 22.76 -18.12
CA GLY A 579 9.62 23.30 -16.86
C GLY A 579 8.47 24.30 -17.05
N TRP A 580 7.67 24.47 -15.99
CA TRP A 580 6.48 25.32 -15.94
C TRP A 580 6.73 26.77 -16.37
N ASN A 581 6.40 27.12 -17.61
CA ASN A 581 6.57 28.45 -18.18
C ASN A 581 5.51 28.75 -19.24
N THR A 582 5.32 30.02 -19.57
CA THR A 582 4.51 30.44 -20.73
C THR A 582 5.03 29.78 -22.00
N ILE A 583 4.13 29.29 -22.85
CA ILE A 583 4.45 28.74 -24.17
C ILE A 583 4.37 29.89 -25.19
N PRO A 584 5.50 30.53 -25.57
CA PRO A 584 5.49 31.65 -26.50
C PRO A 584 4.98 31.27 -27.90
N GLU A 585 5.02 29.98 -28.25
CA GLU A 585 4.47 29.44 -29.49
C GLU A 585 2.94 29.39 -29.49
N CYS A 586 2.31 29.63 -28.34
CA CYS A 586 0.87 29.58 -28.11
C CYS A 586 0.36 30.90 -27.51
N MET A 587 0.67 32.01 -28.18
CA MET A 587 0.09 33.32 -27.86
C MET A 587 -1.20 33.54 -28.64
N ASP A 588 -2.17 34.17 -28.00
CA ASP A 588 -3.40 34.63 -28.63
C ASP A 588 -3.09 35.69 -29.73
N GLU A 589 -3.37 35.33 -30.98
CA GLU A 589 -3.13 36.19 -32.15
C GLU A 589 -4.21 37.25 -32.36
N ASP A 590 -5.43 37.05 -31.83
CA ASP A 590 -6.56 37.97 -31.96
C ASP A 590 -7.23 38.25 -30.61
N PRO A 591 -6.67 39.18 -29.81
CA PRO A 591 -7.22 39.52 -28.49
C PRO A 591 -8.59 40.23 -28.57
N THR A 592 -9.20 40.34 -29.75
CA THR A 592 -10.53 40.93 -29.94
C THR A 592 -11.66 39.92 -29.93
N ASP A 593 -11.37 38.63 -30.04
CA ASP A 593 -12.35 37.55 -29.88
C ASP A 593 -12.26 36.89 -28.50
N THR A 594 -12.96 35.77 -28.29
CA THR A 594 -12.98 35.03 -27.02
C THR A 594 -12.17 33.73 -27.09
N LEU A 595 -11.41 33.55 -28.16
CA LEU A 595 -10.84 32.28 -28.58
C LEU A 595 -9.32 32.31 -28.46
N LEU A 596 -8.77 31.26 -27.89
CA LEU A 596 -7.35 30.94 -28.02
C LEU A 596 -7.23 29.70 -28.87
N TYR A 597 -6.54 29.83 -30.00
CA TYR A 597 -6.14 28.71 -30.83
C TYR A 597 -4.63 28.71 -31.01
N CYS A 598 -4.00 27.57 -30.77
CA CYS A 598 -2.57 27.42 -31.01
C CYS A 598 -2.16 25.97 -31.26
N GLU A 599 -0.94 25.82 -31.79
CA GLU A 599 -0.30 24.53 -32.00
C GLU A 599 0.80 24.32 -30.97
N LEU A 600 0.53 23.50 -29.97
CA LEU A 600 1.45 23.25 -28.87
C LEU A 600 2.67 22.45 -29.36
N PRO A 601 3.91 22.88 -29.03
CA PRO A 601 5.13 22.17 -29.40
C PRO A 601 5.40 21.00 -28.46
N ILE A 602 4.43 20.08 -28.34
CA ILE A 602 4.58 18.85 -27.55
C ILE A 602 5.40 17.87 -28.39
N ALA A 603 6.53 17.42 -27.83
CA ALA A 603 7.37 16.44 -28.50
C ALA A 603 6.70 15.06 -28.49
N SER A 604 6.95 14.24 -29.51
CA SER A 604 6.52 12.84 -29.49
C SER A 604 7.15 12.09 -28.31
N GLY A 605 6.36 11.22 -27.66
CA GLY A 605 6.75 10.46 -26.47
C GLY A 605 6.62 11.23 -25.15
N VAL A 606 5.75 12.25 -25.12
CA VAL A 606 5.39 12.93 -23.87
C VAL A 606 4.41 12.07 -23.07
N THR A 607 4.82 11.69 -21.86
CA THR A 607 4.05 10.82 -20.96
C THR A 607 3.08 11.59 -20.09
N SER A 608 3.28 12.89 -19.92
CA SER A 608 2.33 13.74 -19.20
C SER A 608 2.41 15.18 -19.67
N PHE A 609 1.26 15.81 -19.86
CA PHE A 609 1.14 17.23 -20.20
C PHE A 609 0.23 17.91 -19.17
N VAL A 610 0.84 18.78 -18.37
CA VAL A 610 0.19 19.56 -17.31
C VAL A 610 0.14 21.02 -17.75
N PHE A 611 -1.02 21.65 -17.76
CA PHE A 611 -1.14 23.02 -18.29
C PHE A 611 -2.22 23.86 -17.59
N GLN A 612 -2.12 25.18 -17.78
CA GLN A 612 -3.02 26.21 -17.28
C GLN A 612 -3.26 27.25 -18.38
N VAL A 613 -4.49 27.76 -18.49
CA VAL A 613 -4.80 28.91 -19.37
C VAL A 613 -5.04 30.14 -18.51
N ASN A 614 -4.17 31.13 -18.63
CA ASN A 614 -4.32 32.44 -17.99
C ASN A 614 -5.26 33.32 -18.82
N ARG A 615 -6.29 33.86 -18.18
CA ARG A 615 -7.34 34.67 -18.81
C ARG A 615 -7.03 36.17 -18.68
N PRO A 616 -7.54 37.03 -19.58
CA PRO A 616 -7.26 38.47 -19.57
C PRO A 616 -7.64 39.24 -18.30
N ASP A 617 -8.59 38.73 -17.52
CA ASP A 617 -9.08 39.34 -16.27
C ASP A 617 -8.23 38.95 -15.04
N GLY A 618 -7.15 38.18 -15.24
CA GLY A 618 -6.28 37.67 -14.18
C GLY A 618 -6.80 36.39 -13.53
N SER A 619 -7.96 35.87 -13.97
CA SER A 619 -8.39 34.52 -13.64
C SER A 619 -7.63 33.50 -14.47
N TYR A 620 -7.75 32.23 -14.10
CA TYR A 620 -7.15 31.12 -14.84
C TYR A 620 -8.16 29.98 -14.97
N TRP A 621 -8.12 29.32 -16.12
CA TRP A 621 -8.88 28.12 -16.38
C TRP A 621 -8.19 26.95 -15.68
N GLY A 622 -8.93 26.25 -14.81
CA GLY A 622 -8.39 25.30 -13.84
C GLY A 622 -8.18 25.93 -12.46
N ASP A 623 -9.18 26.59 -11.87
CA ASP A 623 -9.13 27.00 -10.46
C ASP A 623 -10.50 26.86 -9.80
N HIS A 624 -10.53 26.16 -8.67
CA HIS A 624 -11.70 26.02 -7.82
C HIS A 624 -11.85 27.17 -6.82
N SER A 625 -10.83 28.02 -6.65
CA SER A 625 -10.93 29.14 -5.73
C SER A 625 -12.03 30.10 -6.17
N CYS A 626 -12.87 30.54 -5.22
CA CYS A 626 -13.84 31.61 -5.48
C CYS A 626 -13.16 32.98 -5.70
N TRP A 627 -11.83 33.04 -5.63
CA TRP A 627 -11.04 34.26 -5.63
C TRP A 627 -10.11 34.29 -6.84
N GLY A 628 -10.70 34.43 -8.03
CA GLY A 628 -10.00 34.40 -9.31
C GLY A 628 -10.20 33.11 -10.09
N GLY A 629 -10.90 32.11 -9.55
CA GLY A 629 -11.29 30.87 -10.23
C GLY A 629 -12.80 30.75 -10.49
N GLY A 630 -13.20 29.59 -11.02
CA GLY A 630 -14.53 29.32 -11.54
C GLY A 630 -15.56 28.76 -10.57
N CYS A 631 -15.29 28.74 -9.26
CA CYS A 631 -16.20 28.25 -8.22
C CYS A 631 -16.77 26.85 -8.55
N ASP A 632 -15.89 25.84 -8.66
CA ASP A 632 -16.25 24.45 -9.02
C ASP A 632 -16.81 24.26 -10.44
N ALA A 633 -16.66 25.24 -11.32
CA ALA A 633 -16.99 25.12 -12.74
C ALA A 633 -15.80 25.57 -13.64
N PRO A 634 -15.55 24.90 -14.77
CA PRO A 634 -14.53 25.35 -15.71
C PRO A 634 -14.91 26.72 -16.31
N LEU A 635 -13.96 27.65 -16.31
CA LEU A 635 -14.12 28.99 -16.90
C LEU A 635 -13.92 28.96 -18.41
N GLY A 636 -14.81 28.33 -19.16
CA GLY A 636 -14.71 28.17 -20.62
C GLY A 636 -14.57 26.72 -21.06
N GLU A 637 -14.58 26.51 -22.38
CA GLU A 637 -14.49 25.18 -23.01
C GLU A 637 -13.11 25.00 -23.64
N LEU A 638 -12.43 23.89 -23.34
CA LEU A 638 -11.15 23.52 -23.94
C LEU A 638 -11.28 22.21 -24.72
N THR A 639 -10.70 22.19 -25.91
CA THR A 639 -10.47 20.99 -26.71
C THR A 639 -8.99 20.88 -27.03
N LEU A 640 -8.41 19.71 -26.78
CA LEU A 640 -7.10 19.32 -27.29
C LEU A 640 -7.31 18.34 -28.44
N SER A 641 -6.58 18.50 -29.54
CA SER A 641 -6.67 17.59 -30.67
C SER A 641 -5.33 17.33 -31.32
N LEU A 642 -5.11 16.11 -31.79
CA LEU A 642 -3.96 15.68 -32.58
C LEU A 642 -4.48 15.29 -33.96
N GLY A 643 -4.38 16.23 -34.92
CA GLY A 643 -5.09 16.10 -36.19
C GLY A 643 -6.60 16.07 -35.99
N ASP A 644 -7.26 14.98 -36.41
CA ASP A 644 -8.71 14.79 -36.24
C ASP A 644 -9.08 14.06 -34.93
N LEU A 645 -8.09 13.65 -34.13
CA LEU A 645 -8.31 12.91 -32.88
C LEU A 645 -8.37 13.87 -31.69
N GLU A 646 -9.43 13.79 -30.89
CA GLU A 646 -9.52 14.52 -29.62
C GLU A 646 -8.63 13.87 -28.56
N VAL A 647 -7.78 14.66 -27.89
CA VAL A 647 -6.88 14.21 -26.82
C VAL A 647 -7.60 14.39 -25.48
N PRO A 648 -7.88 13.30 -24.73
CA PRO A 648 -8.56 13.40 -23.46
C PRO A 648 -7.68 14.09 -22.41
N TYR A 649 -8.30 14.89 -21.55
CA TYR A 649 -7.67 15.49 -20.38
C TYR A 649 -8.63 15.42 -19.19
N VAL A 650 -8.06 15.44 -17.98
CA VAL A 650 -8.79 15.54 -16.72
C VAL A 650 -8.40 16.80 -15.97
N PHE A 651 -9.25 17.25 -15.06
CA PHE A 651 -8.92 18.30 -14.11
C PHE A 651 -8.51 17.67 -12.80
N GLU A 652 -7.27 17.88 -12.37
CA GLU A 652 -6.79 17.38 -11.09
C GLU A 652 -6.69 18.49 -10.05
N PRO A 653 -7.30 18.29 -8.87
CA PRO A 653 -7.11 19.18 -7.74
C PRO A 653 -5.69 19.20 -7.22
N ASN A 654 -5.09 20.39 -7.15
CA ASN A 654 -3.88 20.56 -6.36
C ASN A 654 -4.23 20.67 -4.87
N ASN A 655 -3.29 20.29 -4.01
CA ASN A 655 -3.43 20.38 -2.56
C ASN A 655 -3.80 21.80 -2.10
N ALA A 656 -4.54 21.90 -0.99
CA ALA A 656 -4.91 23.19 -0.39
C ALA A 656 -3.68 24.10 -0.18
N GLY A 657 -3.69 25.28 -0.81
CA GLY A 657 -2.59 26.24 -0.76
C GLY A 657 -1.65 26.24 -1.98
N ALA A 658 -1.81 25.29 -2.91
CA ALA A 658 -1.21 25.41 -4.23
C ALA A 658 -1.95 26.49 -5.05
N PRO A 659 -1.24 27.42 -5.73
CA PRO A 659 -1.86 28.61 -6.30
C PRO A 659 -2.64 28.39 -7.62
N TYR A 660 -2.84 27.16 -8.09
CA TYR A 660 -3.52 26.84 -9.35
C TYR A 660 -3.99 25.38 -9.38
N TYR A 661 -4.97 25.00 -10.21
CA TYR A 661 -5.22 23.60 -10.63
C TYR A 661 -4.76 23.46 -12.09
N ASN A 662 -4.51 22.23 -12.54
CA ASN A 662 -3.97 21.98 -13.87
C ASN A 662 -4.89 21.09 -14.70
N GLY A 663 -4.98 21.36 -16.00
CA GLY A 663 -5.38 20.35 -16.96
C GLY A 663 -4.29 19.30 -17.04
N TYR A 664 -4.65 18.03 -16.93
CA TYR A 664 -3.74 16.89 -17.00
C TYR A 664 -4.13 15.97 -18.16
N ALA A 665 -3.22 15.81 -19.12
CA ALA A 665 -3.32 14.80 -20.17
C ALA A 665 -2.27 13.70 -19.91
N PRO A 666 -2.70 12.48 -19.47
CA PRO A 666 -1.81 11.39 -19.03
C PRO A 666 -1.10 10.66 -20.17
N SER A 667 -1.46 10.92 -21.43
CA SER A 667 -0.67 10.52 -22.60
C SER A 667 -1.10 11.37 -23.78
N VAL A 668 -0.14 11.96 -24.47
CA VAL A 668 -0.37 12.61 -25.77
C VAL A 668 0.10 11.60 -26.84
N PRO A 669 -0.81 11.00 -27.62
CA PRO A 669 -0.50 9.92 -28.57
C PRO A 669 0.62 10.24 -29.58
#